data_AF-A0A179F6D6-F1
#
_entry.id   AF-A0A179F6D6-F1
#
_cell.length_a   1.000
_cell.length_b   1.000
_cell.length_c   1.000
_cell.angle_alpha   90.00
_cell.angle_beta   90.00
_cell.angle_gamma   90.00
#
_symmetry.space_group_name_H-M   'P 1'
#
loop_
_entity.id
_entity.type
_entity.pdbx_description
1 polymer ?
#
loop_
_entity_poly.entity_id
_entity_poly.type
_entity_poly.pdbx_seq_one_letter_code
_entity_poly.pdbx_strand_id
1 'polypeptide(L)'
;MVRYTGKSTETVHIPAKPIPIGYKVWVVADSGYFLRWSFHVKGSGPVGYDASLYPELAPTQGIVIDLLSRLPAPPSTSHGYHCFMDNLFSTPELFEFLRYQGTAATGTTRLGRIDSRKMAELKTEDRSKDVVAWGTLYVRKHKTKDVMQFAFKDNALVLAISTRFTGFEPSIWRLRRRPGKTSTSAKTARVPFEGEPTKMLQIPRLIDEYNHHMNGVDSGDQLRAEFEPPRRIQRGGHQALMYMFLLEVAVTNSFLLQREGWPKTSRLRCKDQTAFRLALCKELLLQYGKQVALQNSQASCIPEAIPIQNAGPTSAVQAMDTVLRDCAKLNSERGKIRDKDPNIGKIRKQNSLIREYADEIAGSTFDDAVKKVNLESAHFVCKDMQVRYNESIYWDIIQRRAHDLDPNKLQTPKGPPDGFSVAEKDAATELSTALGLGGSPPSQRKYRRHWKNLANWRKSGVDMILFYRTTQFDEFCLHYSETANMPLDTKVLELEQSYGCHIKQLEERVMKEAQGDMTGSIWLHQPSIMEKIEIPEERWNNVNNPWLSDAEESKYRSSHGAFQALDGKQRGENGENSDQSVFISLIPRPEELVHVCPIVTIHKGDYLGIFSGNIRYSDVFDKKCGVRGPTKNLWLDYSQATGVLNQMKVSAPQGTENVRLEWELIDFSVASKCHQAWRVAVRALRTIEPFEELVRAAGHTEQYLMHQEPANARKGFLSEG
;
A
#
# COMPACT_ATOMS: atom_id res chain seq x y z
N MET A 1 7.97 16.22 -18.97
CA MET A 1 6.66 16.05 -19.67
C MET A 1 5.70 15.44 -18.65
N VAL A 2 4.43 15.84 -18.64
CA VAL A 2 3.43 15.24 -17.73
C VAL A 2 2.53 14.32 -18.55
N ARG A 3 2.56 13.01 -18.27
CA ARG A 3 1.83 12.01 -19.06
C ARG A 3 0.32 12.26 -18.98
N TYR A 4 -0.33 12.40 -20.13
CA TYR A 4 -1.79 12.44 -20.24
C TYR A 4 -2.22 12.05 -21.66
N THR A 5 -3.02 11.00 -21.77
CA THR A 5 -3.51 10.47 -23.05
C THR A 5 -5.03 10.62 -23.23
N GLY A 6 -5.69 11.31 -22.30
CA GLY A 6 -7.11 11.65 -22.43
C GLY A 6 -7.36 12.68 -23.53
N LYS A 7 -8.63 12.90 -23.86
CA LYS A 7 -9.03 13.91 -24.85
C LYS A 7 -8.72 15.32 -24.31
N SER A 8 -7.63 15.94 -24.77
CA SER A 8 -7.28 17.34 -24.51
C SER A 8 -6.68 17.98 -25.75
N THR A 9 -7.10 19.20 -26.04
CA THR A 9 -6.56 20.03 -27.12
C THR A 9 -5.22 20.67 -26.77
N GLU A 10 -4.83 20.69 -25.49
CA GLU A 10 -3.64 21.39 -25.00
C GLU A 10 -2.40 20.48 -24.98
N THR A 11 -2.58 19.16 -25.01
CA THR A 11 -1.47 18.19 -25.01
C THR A 11 -0.63 18.26 -26.28
N VAL A 12 0.67 17.99 -26.15
CA VAL A 12 1.60 17.93 -27.27
C VAL A 12 2.06 16.50 -27.53
N HIS A 13 2.43 16.23 -28.78
CA HIS A 13 3.04 14.96 -29.20
C HIS A 13 4.50 15.19 -29.59
N ILE A 14 5.44 14.60 -28.83
CA ILE A 14 6.89 14.71 -29.01
C ILE A 14 7.46 13.27 -29.01
N PRO A 15 7.48 12.58 -30.16
CA PRO A 15 7.86 11.16 -30.25
C PRO A 15 9.23 10.81 -29.67
N ALA A 16 10.19 11.74 -29.70
CA ALA A 16 11.55 11.53 -29.22
C ALA A 16 11.69 11.52 -27.70
N LYS A 17 10.62 11.81 -26.93
CA LYS A 17 10.64 11.81 -25.47
C LYS A 17 10.08 10.49 -24.91
N PRO A 18 10.57 9.99 -23.75
CA PRO A 18 10.04 8.78 -23.12
C PRO A 18 8.53 8.82 -22.86
N ILE A 19 8.01 10.03 -22.59
CA ILE A 19 6.57 10.32 -22.56
C ILE A 19 6.25 11.08 -23.85
N PRO A 20 5.77 10.39 -24.90
CA PRO A 20 5.59 11.02 -26.20
C PRO A 20 4.35 11.91 -26.26
N ILE A 21 3.33 11.66 -25.44
CA ILE A 21 2.08 12.44 -25.41
C ILE A 21 1.80 12.94 -23.99
N GLY A 22 1.51 14.23 -23.86
CA GLY A 22 1.09 14.81 -22.58
C GLY A 22 1.22 16.33 -22.52
N TYR A 23 1.15 16.88 -21.31
CA TYR A 23 1.38 18.30 -21.08
C TYR A 23 2.87 18.62 -21.06
N LYS A 24 3.25 19.67 -21.77
CA LYS A 24 4.61 20.21 -21.74
C LYS A 24 4.69 21.31 -20.70
N VAL A 25 5.79 21.30 -19.95
CA VAL A 25 6.08 22.28 -18.90
C VAL A 25 7.51 22.76 -19.09
N TRP A 26 7.70 24.08 -19.08
CA TRP A 26 9.00 24.74 -19.07
C TRP A 26 9.42 24.96 -17.61
N VAL A 27 10.66 24.66 -17.26
CA VAL A 27 11.13 24.67 -15.87
C VAL A 27 12.51 25.31 -15.78
N VAL A 28 12.74 26.09 -14.73
CA VAL A 28 14.08 26.45 -14.24
C VAL A 28 14.28 25.78 -12.88
N ALA A 29 15.44 25.15 -12.72
CA ALA A 29 15.76 24.33 -11.54
C ALA A 29 17.23 24.49 -11.15
N ASP A 30 17.52 24.20 -9.89
CA ASP A 30 18.87 24.09 -9.36
C ASP A 30 19.04 22.73 -8.68
N SER A 31 19.95 21.90 -9.20
CA SER A 31 20.31 20.62 -8.57
C SER A 31 19.13 19.70 -8.24
N GLY A 32 18.11 19.67 -9.12
CA GLY A 32 16.87 18.92 -8.95
C GLY A 32 15.72 19.71 -8.30
N TYR A 33 16.02 20.83 -7.64
CA TYR A 33 15.03 21.70 -7.01
C TYR A 33 14.36 22.60 -8.05
N PHE A 34 13.06 22.46 -8.26
CA PHE A 34 12.34 23.28 -9.23
C PHE A 34 12.01 24.65 -8.64
N LEU A 35 12.57 25.71 -9.24
CA LEU A 35 12.45 27.09 -8.76
C LEU A 35 11.19 27.77 -9.32
N ARG A 36 10.97 27.65 -10.64
CA ARG A 36 9.82 28.20 -11.36
C ARG A 36 9.48 27.33 -12.57
N TRP A 37 8.23 27.42 -13.03
CA TRP A 37 7.77 26.74 -14.23
C TRP A 37 6.65 27.50 -14.94
N SER A 38 6.41 27.16 -16.21
CA SER A 38 5.29 27.64 -17.02
C SER A 38 4.73 26.50 -17.87
N PHE A 39 3.40 26.40 -17.94
CA PHE A 39 2.71 25.38 -18.73
C PHE A 39 2.73 25.74 -20.22
N HIS A 40 2.58 24.75 -21.10
CA HIS A 40 2.54 24.95 -22.54
C HIS A 40 1.26 24.36 -23.12
N VAL A 41 0.60 25.15 -23.97
CA VAL A 41 -0.60 24.76 -24.71
C VAL A 41 -0.25 24.55 -26.18
N LYS A 42 -0.63 23.39 -26.72
CA LYS A 42 -0.45 23.09 -28.15
C LYS A 42 -1.02 24.21 -29.02
N GLY A 43 -0.22 24.67 -29.99
CA GLY A 43 -0.59 25.74 -30.92
C GLY A 43 -0.51 27.16 -30.35
N SER A 44 -0.63 27.33 -29.03
CA SER A 44 -0.63 28.65 -28.38
C SER A 44 0.70 29.02 -27.72
N GLY A 45 1.50 28.04 -27.28
CA GLY A 45 2.78 28.30 -26.64
C GLY A 45 2.73 28.29 -25.10
N PRO A 46 3.72 28.89 -24.42
CA PRO A 46 3.72 29.03 -22.96
C PRO A 46 2.53 29.85 -22.47
N VAL A 47 1.87 29.41 -21.40
CA VAL A 47 0.70 30.07 -20.82
C VAL A 47 1.14 31.36 -20.11
N GLY A 48 0.42 32.46 -20.38
CA GLY A 48 0.67 33.75 -19.74
C GLY A 48 1.97 34.44 -20.19
N TYR A 49 2.58 33.97 -21.28
CA TYR A 49 3.71 34.64 -21.92
C TYR A 49 3.21 35.52 -23.07
N ASP A 50 3.51 36.81 -22.99
CA ASP A 50 3.25 37.75 -24.07
C ASP A 50 4.48 37.86 -24.98
N ALA A 51 4.35 37.32 -26.20
CA ALA A 51 5.42 37.33 -27.19
C ALA A 51 5.79 38.75 -27.67
N SER A 52 4.90 39.73 -27.49
CA SER A 52 5.17 41.12 -27.87
C SER A 52 6.18 41.82 -26.96
N LEU A 53 6.43 41.29 -25.75
CA LEU A 53 7.42 41.84 -24.82
C LEU A 53 8.86 41.73 -25.33
N TYR A 54 9.13 40.72 -26.16
CA TYR A 54 10.46 40.43 -26.71
C TYR A 54 10.36 40.12 -28.20
N PRO A 55 10.04 41.11 -29.05
CA PRO A 55 9.73 40.88 -30.46
C PRO A 55 10.93 40.37 -31.27
N GLU A 56 12.15 40.61 -30.78
CA GLU A 56 13.39 40.13 -31.39
C GLU A 56 13.71 38.66 -31.06
N LEU A 57 12.96 38.06 -30.13
CA LEU A 57 13.18 36.69 -29.67
C LEU A 57 12.03 35.78 -30.09
N ALA A 58 12.37 34.54 -30.45
CA ALA A 58 11.37 33.50 -30.65
C ALA A 58 10.64 33.20 -29.33
N PRO A 59 9.35 32.81 -29.35
CA PRO A 59 8.60 32.49 -28.14
C PRO A 59 9.27 31.44 -27.24
N THR A 60 10.01 30.48 -27.84
CA THR A 60 10.78 29.48 -27.09
C THR A 60 12.00 30.04 -26.37
N GLN A 61 12.53 31.20 -26.76
CA GLN A 61 13.62 31.88 -26.06
C GLN A 61 13.06 32.82 -24.99
N GLY A 62 11.99 33.56 -25.32
CA GLY A 62 11.38 34.50 -24.40
C GLY A 62 10.85 33.86 -23.11
N ILE A 63 10.42 32.59 -23.17
CA ILE A 63 10.05 31.85 -21.95
C ILE A 63 11.21 31.70 -20.95
N VAL A 64 12.46 31.69 -21.40
CA VAL A 64 13.64 31.66 -20.51
C VAL A 64 13.72 32.95 -19.72
N ILE A 65 13.49 34.09 -20.37
CA ILE A 65 13.48 35.40 -19.72
C ILE A 65 12.32 35.48 -18.73
N ASP A 66 11.12 35.07 -19.14
CA ASP A 66 9.95 35.05 -18.25
C ASP A 66 10.21 34.22 -16.98
N LEU A 67 10.76 33.02 -17.12
CA LEU A 67 11.10 32.17 -15.96
C LEU A 67 12.15 32.80 -15.05
N LEU A 68 13.20 33.39 -15.60
CA LEU A 68 14.28 34.01 -14.83
C LEU A 68 13.84 35.32 -14.15
N SER A 69 12.98 36.11 -14.80
CA SER A 69 12.44 37.36 -14.24
C SER A 69 11.57 37.16 -13.00
N ARG A 70 11.06 35.94 -12.79
CA ARG A 70 10.24 35.53 -11.64
C ARG A 70 11.06 34.96 -10.49
N LEU A 71 12.38 34.89 -10.63
CA LEU A 71 13.29 34.52 -9.54
C LEU A 71 13.48 35.71 -8.59
N PRO A 72 13.80 35.45 -7.32
CA PRO A 72 14.21 36.51 -6.40
C PRO A 72 15.38 37.33 -6.96
N ALA A 73 15.51 38.58 -6.53
CA ALA A 73 16.73 39.32 -6.83
C ALA A 73 17.94 38.57 -6.23
N PRO A 74 19.08 38.53 -6.94
CA PRO A 74 20.30 37.95 -6.40
C PRO A 74 20.71 38.62 -5.07
N PRO A 75 21.41 37.91 -4.17
CA PRO A 75 21.77 38.45 -2.85
C PRO A 75 22.64 39.72 -2.87
N SER A 76 23.30 40.00 -4.00
CA SER A 76 24.04 41.24 -4.22
C SER A 76 24.18 41.54 -5.71
N THR A 77 24.46 42.80 -6.04
CA THR A 77 24.74 43.27 -7.41
C THR A 77 25.99 42.65 -8.03
N SER A 78 26.90 42.08 -7.22
CA SER A 78 28.10 41.38 -7.69
C SER A 78 27.89 39.87 -7.95
N HIS A 79 26.76 39.29 -7.53
CA HIS A 79 26.48 37.86 -7.59
C HIS A 79 25.18 37.59 -8.38
N GLY A 80 25.22 37.75 -9.70
CA GLY A 80 24.09 37.40 -10.57
C GLY A 80 23.89 35.89 -10.73
N TYR A 81 22.74 35.49 -11.31
CA TYR A 81 22.48 34.09 -11.66
C TYR A 81 23.38 33.64 -12.82
N HIS A 82 23.71 32.34 -12.85
CA HIS A 82 24.34 31.68 -14.00
C HIS A 82 23.42 30.57 -14.51
N CYS A 83 22.77 30.81 -15.65
CA CYS A 83 21.84 29.89 -16.27
C CYS A 83 22.54 28.95 -17.26
N PHE A 84 22.29 27.65 -17.12
CA PHE A 84 22.72 26.62 -18.04
C PHE A 84 21.53 26.08 -18.82
N MET A 85 21.63 25.95 -20.15
CA MET A 85 20.49 25.56 -20.98
C MET A 85 20.88 24.71 -22.20
N ASP A 86 19.91 23.93 -22.68
CA ASP A 86 20.05 23.10 -23.87
C ASP A 86 20.00 23.93 -25.17
N ASN A 87 20.50 23.33 -26.25
CA ASN A 87 20.56 23.88 -27.61
C ASN A 87 19.24 24.34 -28.22
N LEU A 88 18.10 23.99 -27.60
CA LEU A 88 16.80 24.51 -27.99
C LEU A 88 16.69 26.02 -27.74
N PHE A 89 17.33 26.50 -26.68
CA PHE A 89 17.23 27.88 -26.19
C PHE A 89 18.44 28.73 -26.60
N SER A 90 19.61 28.11 -26.70
CA SER A 90 20.90 28.78 -26.87
C SER A 90 21.03 29.55 -28.17
N THR A 91 20.95 30.87 -28.07
CA THR A 91 21.15 31.80 -29.18
C THR A 91 21.93 33.04 -28.74
N PRO A 92 22.73 33.65 -29.63
CA PRO A 92 23.48 34.85 -29.30
C PRO A 92 22.60 36.00 -28.78
N GLU A 93 21.42 36.19 -29.35
CA GLU A 93 20.49 37.26 -29.00
C GLU A 93 19.97 37.11 -27.56
N LEU A 94 19.49 35.92 -27.20
CA LEU A 94 19.05 35.62 -25.83
C LEU A 94 20.19 35.79 -24.82
N PHE A 95 21.39 35.34 -25.17
CA PHE A 95 22.52 35.36 -24.25
C PHE A 95 23.01 36.78 -23.97
N GLU A 96 23.07 37.62 -25.00
CA GLU A 96 23.34 39.05 -24.84
C GLU A 96 22.27 39.72 -23.96
N PHE A 97 21.00 39.43 -24.20
CA PHE A 97 19.90 39.98 -23.40
C PHE A 97 20.02 39.59 -21.92
N LEU A 98 20.25 38.30 -21.64
CA LEU A 98 20.44 37.83 -20.26
C LEU A 98 21.65 38.49 -19.59
N ARG A 99 22.74 38.68 -20.34
CA ARG A 99 23.94 39.36 -19.84
C ARG A 99 23.64 40.81 -19.47
N TYR A 100 22.86 41.51 -20.29
CA TYR A 100 22.38 42.86 -19.99
C TYR A 100 21.53 42.91 -18.72
N GLN A 101 20.71 41.88 -18.48
CA GLN A 101 19.92 41.71 -17.24
C GLN A 101 20.75 41.20 -16.04
N GLY A 102 22.08 41.17 -16.13
CA GLY A 102 22.96 40.72 -15.05
C GLY A 102 22.98 39.21 -14.84
N THR A 103 22.45 38.41 -15.78
CA THR A 103 22.46 36.95 -15.74
C THR A 103 23.49 36.39 -16.70
N ALA A 104 24.43 35.59 -16.19
CA ALA A 104 25.35 34.82 -17.00
C ALA A 104 24.63 33.64 -17.67
N ALA A 105 24.98 33.29 -18.91
CA ALA A 105 24.37 32.18 -19.64
C ALA A 105 25.43 31.27 -20.26
N THR A 106 25.17 29.97 -20.30
CA THR A 106 26.02 28.97 -20.95
C THR A 106 25.17 27.84 -21.53
N GLY A 107 25.43 27.45 -22.78
CA GLY A 107 24.65 26.39 -23.40
C GLY A 107 25.30 25.79 -24.63
N THR A 108 24.96 24.54 -24.93
CA THR A 108 25.27 23.97 -26.25
C THR A 108 24.45 24.66 -27.33
N THR A 109 24.93 24.70 -28.56
CA THR A 109 24.21 25.41 -29.64
C THR A 109 24.19 24.62 -30.95
N ARG A 110 23.23 24.95 -31.81
CA ARG A 110 23.07 24.33 -33.14
C ARG A 110 23.94 25.06 -34.18
N LEU A 111 24.30 24.34 -35.24
CA LEU A 111 25.16 24.84 -36.32
C LEU A 111 24.69 26.19 -36.89
N GLY A 112 23.38 26.36 -37.11
CA GLY A 112 22.80 27.59 -37.67
C GLY A 112 22.73 28.77 -36.69
N ARG A 113 23.25 28.64 -35.46
CA ARG A 113 23.24 29.68 -34.41
C ARG A 113 24.63 30.24 -34.11
N ILE A 114 25.64 29.80 -34.86
CA ILE A 114 26.98 30.38 -34.83
C ILE A 114 27.27 31.12 -36.14
N ASP A 115 28.03 32.20 -36.06
CA ASP A 115 28.41 33.06 -37.19
C ASP A 115 29.83 32.74 -37.72
N SER A 116 30.57 31.88 -37.00
CA SER A 116 31.89 31.40 -37.39
C SER A 116 31.80 30.32 -38.48
N ARG A 117 31.94 30.73 -39.74
CA ARG A 117 31.99 29.82 -40.90
C ARG A 117 32.99 28.67 -40.72
N LYS A 118 34.20 28.97 -40.23
CA LYS A 118 35.24 27.95 -39.99
C LYS A 118 34.81 26.90 -38.97
N MET A 119 34.19 27.30 -37.85
CA MET A 119 33.68 26.34 -36.86
C MET A 119 32.52 25.51 -37.43
N ALA A 120 31.68 26.11 -38.28
CA ALA A 120 30.58 25.40 -38.91
C ALA A 120 31.05 24.34 -39.92
N GLU A 121 32.05 24.69 -40.74
CA GLU A 121 32.72 23.77 -41.67
C GLU A 121 33.39 22.63 -40.89
N LEU A 122 34.15 22.95 -39.84
CA LEU A 122 34.78 21.97 -38.96
C LEU A 122 33.76 20.99 -38.33
N LYS A 123 32.63 21.50 -37.83
CA LYS A 123 31.57 20.66 -37.25
C LYS A 123 30.94 19.72 -38.28
N THR A 124 30.81 20.17 -39.52
CA THR A 124 30.22 19.37 -40.60
C THR A 124 31.19 18.27 -41.05
N GLU A 125 32.46 18.61 -41.23
CA GLU A 125 33.51 17.65 -41.61
C GLU A 125 33.77 16.62 -40.52
N ASP A 126 33.89 17.07 -39.26
CA ASP A 126 34.15 16.18 -38.13
C ASP A 126 33.00 15.20 -37.86
N ARG A 127 31.75 15.60 -38.16
CA ARG A 127 30.57 14.75 -38.01
C ARG A 127 30.65 13.47 -38.86
N SER A 128 31.24 13.55 -40.05
CA SER A 128 31.34 12.41 -40.98
C SER A 128 32.70 11.72 -40.93
N LYS A 129 33.79 12.48 -40.78
CA LYS A 129 35.14 11.94 -40.88
C LYS A 129 35.84 11.71 -39.55
N ASP A 130 35.34 12.27 -38.45
CA ASP A 130 35.96 12.23 -37.12
C ASP A 130 37.46 12.56 -37.18
N VAL A 131 37.77 13.81 -37.56
CA VAL A 131 39.14 14.25 -37.91
C VAL A 131 39.77 15.15 -36.86
N VAL A 132 38.97 15.80 -36.02
CA VAL A 132 39.49 16.71 -35.00
C VAL A 132 40.03 15.92 -33.83
N ALA A 133 41.25 16.24 -33.38
CA ALA A 133 41.86 15.60 -32.22
C ALA A 133 41.07 15.90 -30.93
N TRP A 134 40.91 14.90 -30.07
CA TRP A 134 40.24 15.06 -28.78
C TRP A 134 40.89 16.14 -27.93
N GLY A 135 40.08 16.90 -27.19
CA GLY A 135 40.56 17.98 -26.33
C GLY A 135 40.79 19.31 -27.06
N THR A 136 40.72 19.34 -28.40
CA THR A 136 40.88 20.57 -29.17
C THR A 136 39.72 21.54 -28.88
N LEU A 137 40.07 22.77 -28.51
CA LEU A 137 39.12 23.86 -28.27
C LEU A 137 39.35 24.99 -29.29
N TYR A 138 38.29 25.36 -30.00
CA TYR A 138 38.24 26.56 -30.81
C TYR A 138 37.36 27.59 -30.12
N VAL A 139 37.77 28.85 -30.17
CA VAL A 139 37.08 29.96 -29.50
C VAL A 139 36.98 31.15 -30.44
N ARG A 140 35.84 31.83 -30.44
CA ARG A 140 35.64 33.07 -31.19
C ARG A 140 34.55 33.92 -30.55
N LYS A 141 34.73 35.24 -30.53
CA LYS A 141 33.64 36.17 -30.18
C LYS A 141 32.64 36.29 -31.35
N HIS A 142 31.35 36.34 -31.05
CA HIS A 142 30.31 36.64 -32.02
C HIS A 142 30.52 38.02 -32.65
N LYS A 143 30.24 38.20 -33.93
CA LYS A 143 30.50 39.46 -34.67
C LYS A 143 29.76 40.66 -34.11
N THR A 144 28.48 40.47 -33.75
CA THR A 144 27.55 41.57 -33.41
C THR A 144 27.07 41.55 -31.97
N LYS A 145 27.50 40.57 -31.17
CA LYS A 145 26.95 40.30 -29.84
C LYS A 145 28.09 40.10 -28.85
N ASP A 146 27.91 40.49 -27.59
CA ASP A 146 28.90 40.21 -26.55
C ASP A 146 28.81 38.77 -26.01
N VAL A 147 28.98 37.81 -26.92
CA VAL A 147 28.83 36.38 -26.65
C VAL A 147 30.02 35.63 -27.24
N MET A 148 30.59 34.70 -26.46
CA MET A 148 31.66 33.83 -26.89
C MET A 148 31.10 32.52 -27.48
N GLN A 149 31.69 32.07 -28.57
CA GLN A 149 31.39 30.81 -29.26
C GLN A 149 32.55 29.83 -29.12
N PHE A 150 32.19 28.57 -28.97
CA PHE A 150 33.11 27.49 -28.71
C PHE A 150 32.84 26.31 -29.63
N ALA A 151 33.89 25.65 -30.09
CA ALA A 151 33.83 24.30 -30.62
C ALA A 151 34.83 23.43 -29.87
N PHE A 152 34.35 22.43 -29.13
CA PHE A 152 35.19 21.55 -28.33
C PHE A 152 35.06 20.11 -28.81
N LYS A 153 36.19 19.43 -29.02
CA LYS A 153 36.19 18.03 -29.40
C LYS A 153 36.15 17.12 -28.17
N ASP A 154 34.98 16.55 -27.90
CA ASP A 154 34.80 15.41 -26.99
C ASP A 154 34.54 14.13 -27.81
N ASN A 155 33.52 13.33 -27.48
CA ASN A 155 33.10 12.19 -28.31
C ASN A 155 32.60 12.58 -29.71
N ALA A 156 32.20 13.84 -29.87
CA ALA A 156 31.94 14.49 -31.14
C ALA A 156 32.33 15.97 -30.97
N LEU A 157 32.52 16.72 -32.06
CA LEU A 157 32.74 18.16 -31.93
C LEU A 157 31.48 18.85 -31.40
N VAL A 158 31.49 19.40 -30.20
CA VAL A 158 30.35 20.09 -29.59
C VAL A 158 30.46 21.58 -29.83
N LEU A 159 29.37 22.22 -30.27
CA LEU A 159 29.27 23.67 -30.35
C LEU A 159 28.61 24.21 -29.08
N ALA A 160 29.13 25.29 -28.53
CA ALA A 160 28.58 25.96 -27.37
C ALA A 160 28.72 27.47 -27.47
N ILE A 161 27.90 28.19 -26.69
CA ILE A 161 27.99 29.64 -26.50
C ILE A 161 27.96 29.97 -25.01
N SER A 162 28.58 31.08 -24.63
CA SER A 162 28.60 31.56 -23.25
C SER A 162 28.82 33.07 -23.17
N THR A 163 28.27 33.69 -22.12
CA THR A 163 28.60 35.05 -21.69
C THR A 163 29.43 35.07 -20.40
N ARG A 164 29.73 33.90 -19.83
CA ARG A 164 30.53 33.74 -18.61
C ARG A 164 32.00 33.41 -18.90
N PHE A 165 32.23 32.62 -19.93
CA PHE A 165 33.55 32.08 -20.25
C PHE A 165 34.15 32.73 -21.48
N THR A 166 35.46 32.83 -21.50
CA THR A 166 36.29 33.43 -22.56
C THR A 166 37.07 32.39 -23.34
N GLY A 167 37.22 31.18 -22.80
CA GLY A 167 38.03 30.11 -23.37
C GLY A 167 39.50 30.12 -22.94
N PHE A 168 39.92 31.15 -22.20
CA PHE A 168 41.26 31.25 -21.63
C PHE A 168 41.32 30.75 -20.18
N GLU A 169 40.20 30.28 -19.63
CA GLU A 169 40.17 29.70 -18.30
C GLU A 169 41.04 28.42 -18.24
N PRO A 170 41.76 28.18 -17.13
CA PRO A 170 42.56 26.97 -16.99
C PRO A 170 41.70 25.71 -17.14
N SER A 171 42.22 24.76 -17.92
CA SER A 171 41.63 23.43 -18.06
C SER A 171 41.60 22.70 -16.72
N ILE A 172 40.60 21.84 -16.54
CA ILE A 172 40.36 21.08 -15.32
C ILE A 172 40.59 19.60 -15.59
N TRP A 173 41.27 18.92 -14.67
CA TRP A 173 41.45 17.48 -14.72
C TRP A 173 40.18 16.75 -14.28
N ARG A 174 39.68 15.85 -15.12
CA ARG A 174 38.52 14.99 -14.82
C ARG A 174 38.79 13.55 -15.20
N LEU A 175 38.30 12.63 -14.38
CA LEU A 175 38.28 11.22 -14.72
C LEU A 175 37.22 11.00 -15.81
N ARG A 176 37.64 10.48 -16.95
CA ARG A 176 36.76 10.21 -18.10
C ARG A 176 36.71 8.72 -18.36
N ARG A 177 35.59 8.27 -18.95
CA ARG A 177 35.42 6.90 -19.43
C ARG A 177 35.66 6.83 -20.93
N ARG A 178 36.41 5.82 -21.36
CA ARG A 178 36.70 5.61 -22.78
C ARG A 178 35.42 5.27 -23.56
N PRO A 179 35.16 5.91 -24.72
CA PRO A 179 34.03 5.58 -25.57
C PRO A 179 34.10 4.14 -26.09
N GLY A 180 32.97 3.41 -26.05
CA GLY A 180 32.86 2.04 -26.57
C GLY A 180 33.17 1.97 -28.06
N LYS A 181 33.68 0.82 -28.55
CA LYS A 181 34.11 0.64 -29.95
C LYS A 181 32.99 0.87 -30.98
N THR A 182 31.73 0.71 -30.56
CA THR A 182 30.52 0.89 -31.38
C THR A 182 30.18 2.35 -31.69
N SER A 183 30.76 3.33 -30.99
CA SER A 183 30.52 4.76 -31.24
C SER A 183 31.28 5.23 -32.48
N THR A 184 30.59 5.41 -33.60
CA THR A 184 31.18 5.75 -34.91
C THR A 184 31.88 7.10 -34.95
N SER A 185 31.46 8.08 -34.14
CA SER A 185 32.06 9.43 -34.12
C SER A 185 33.19 9.65 -33.09
N ALA A 186 33.64 8.60 -32.40
CA ALA A 186 34.51 8.71 -31.23
C ALA A 186 35.87 8.00 -31.37
N LYS A 187 36.35 7.77 -32.61
CA LYS A 187 37.69 7.19 -32.87
C LYS A 187 38.79 8.09 -32.33
N THR A 188 38.74 9.38 -32.63
CA THR A 188 39.71 10.37 -32.12
C THR A 188 39.65 10.51 -30.59
N ALA A 189 38.44 10.42 -30.03
CA ALA A 189 38.20 10.46 -28.59
C ALA A 189 38.78 9.26 -27.81
N ARG A 190 39.08 8.14 -28.46
CA ARG A 190 39.72 6.98 -27.81
C ARG A 190 41.23 7.10 -27.69
N VAL A 191 41.87 7.85 -28.59
CA VAL A 191 43.33 8.04 -28.63
C VAL A 191 43.91 8.47 -27.28
N PRO A 192 43.40 9.53 -26.60
CA PRO A 192 44.01 9.98 -25.35
C PRO A 192 43.96 8.96 -24.21
N PHE A 193 43.09 7.94 -24.30
CA PHE A 193 42.97 6.89 -23.28
C PHE A 193 44.06 5.81 -23.36
N GLU A 194 44.81 5.71 -24.46
CA GLU A 194 45.93 4.76 -24.59
C GLU A 194 45.58 3.29 -24.27
N GLY A 195 44.34 2.88 -24.53
CA GLY A 195 43.90 1.51 -24.23
C GLY A 195 43.21 1.35 -22.87
N GLU A 196 43.33 2.32 -21.97
CA GLU A 196 42.71 2.28 -20.65
C GLU A 196 41.19 2.49 -20.71
N PRO A 197 40.41 1.83 -19.84
CA PRO A 197 38.96 2.01 -19.78
C PRO A 197 38.56 3.38 -19.20
N THR A 198 39.41 3.97 -18.36
CA THR A 198 39.22 5.28 -17.74
C THR A 198 40.56 5.99 -17.63
N LYS A 199 40.59 7.32 -17.82
CA LYS A 199 41.83 8.11 -17.69
C LYS A 199 41.52 9.52 -17.20
N MET A 200 42.45 10.10 -16.43
CA MET A 200 42.43 11.52 -16.08
C MET A 200 42.81 12.33 -17.31
N LEU A 201 41.89 13.20 -17.76
CA LEU A 201 42.10 14.05 -18.93
C LEU A 201 41.73 15.50 -18.61
N GLN A 202 42.41 16.44 -19.25
CA GLN A 202 42.09 17.86 -19.13
C GLN A 202 40.93 18.25 -20.04
N ILE A 203 39.93 18.92 -19.49
CA ILE A 203 38.81 19.49 -20.24
C ILE A 203 38.67 21.00 -19.96
N PRO A 204 38.13 21.78 -20.90
CA PRO A 204 37.87 23.19 -20.66
C PRO A 204 36.90 23.41 -19.49
N ARG A 205 37.15 24.43 -18.67
CA ARG A 205 36.29 24.78 -17.53
C ARG A 205 34.81 24.97 -17.92
N LEU A 206 34.55 25.61 -19.07
CA LEU A 206 33.20 25.74 -19.65
C LEU A 206 32.46 24.40 -19.72
N ILE A 207 33.14 23.36 -20.24
CA ILE A 207 32.55 22.04 -20.48
C ILE A 207 32.32 21.34 -19.16
N ASP A 208 33.24 21.49 -18.23
CA ASP A 208 33.11 20.96 -16.87
C ASP A 208 31.88 21.53 -16.16
N GLU A 209 31.79 22.85 -16.07
CA GLU A 209 30.69 23.59 -15.43
C GLU A 209 29.34 23.27 -16.11
N TYR A 210 29.30 23.26 -17.45
CA TYR A 210 28.10 22.88 -18.18
C TYR A 210 27.64 21.47 -17.83
N ASN A 211 28.51 20.47 -17.82
CA ASN A 211 28.14 19.09 -17.50
C ASN A 211 27.66 18.91 -16.05
N HIS A 212 28.20 19.68 -15.10
CA HIS A 212 27.78 19.63 -13.70
C HIS A 212 26.39 20.28 -13.48
N HIS A 213 26.08 21.35 -14.20
CA HIS A 213 24.89 22.17 -13.91
C HIS A 213 23.75 22.03 -14.92
N MET A 214 23.97 21.51 -16.13
CA MET A 214 22.93 21.42 -17.17
C MET A 214 21.76 20.49 -16.82
N ASN A 215 21.97 19.52 -15.93
CA ASN A 215 21.01 18.44 -15.65
C ASN A 215 20.05 18.78 -14.50
N GLY A 216 20.06 20.00 -13.96
CA GLY A 216 19.23 20.36 -12.81
C GLY A 216 17.74 20.06 -12.99
N VAL A 217 17.20 20.28 -14.20
CA VAL A 217 15.80 19.94 -14.53
C VAL A 217 15.61 18.42 -14.65
N ASP A 218 16.53 17.73 -15.33
CA ASP A 218 16.44 16.29 -15.55
C ASP A 218 16.57 15.50 -14.24
N SER A 219 17.42 15.93 -13.31
CA SER A 219 17.53 15.36 -11.96
C SER A 219 16.22 15.48 -11.19
N GLY A 220 15.55 16.64 -11.27
CA GLY A 220 14.25 16.83 -10.63
C GLY A 220 13.16 15.99 -11.30
N ASP A 221 13.14 15.90 -12.64
CA ASP A 221 12.19 15.05 -13.37
C ASP A 221 12.41 13.56 -13.06
N GLN A 222 13.66 13.12 -12.87
CA GLN A 222 13.98 11.75 -12.46
C GLN A 222 13.47 11.42 -11.05
N LEU A 223 13.76 12.28 -10.06
CA LEU A 223 13.25 12.13 -8.69
C LEU A 223 11.71 12.11 -8.65
N ARG A 224 11.07 12.83 -9.56
CA ARG A 224 9.62 12.87 -9.72
C ARG A 224 9.09 11.59 -10.37
N ALA A 225 9.76 11.09 -11.40
CA ALA A 225 9.34 9.93 -12.17
C ALA A 225 9.48 8.61 -11.39
N GLU A 226 10.45 8.50 -10.49
CA GLU A 226 10.65 7.31 -9.65
C GLU A 226 9.42 6.96 -8.80
N PHE A 227 8.64 7.97 -8.40
CA PHE A 227 7.46 7.82 -7.55
C PHE A 227 6.15 8.16 -8.28
N GLU A 228 6.14 8.16 -9.62
CA GLU A 228 4.93 8.43 -10.40
C GLU A 228 3.84 7.38 -10.06
N PRO A 229 2.63 7.80 -9.65
CA PRO A 229 1.56 6.87 -9.26
C PRO A 229 1.26 5.83 -10.35
N PRO A 230 1.12 4.53 -9.98
CA PRO A 230 0.79 3.48 -10.95
C PRO A 230 -0.66 3.56 -11.45
N ARG A 231 -1.50 4.41 -10.84
CA ARG A 231 -2.93 4.54 -11.17
C ARG A 231 -3.13 5.44 -12.39
N ARG A 232 -3.94 4.97 -13.34
CA ARG A 232 -4.38 5.79 -14.48
C ARG A 232 -5.32 6.90 -14.00
N ILE A 233 -4.97 8.16 -14.26
CA ILE A 233 -5.86 9.31 -14.00
C ILE A 233 -6.90 9.38 -15.12
N GLN A 234 -8.16 9.08 -14.80
CA GLN A 234 -9.26 9.05 -15.78
C GLN A 234 -10.08 10.35 -15.86
N ARG A 235 -10.03 11.22 -14.84
CA ARG A 235 -10.87 12.43 -14.74
C ARG A 235 -10.09 13.71 -15.07
N GLY A 236 -9.94 13.99 -16.37
CA GLY A 236 -9.55 15.32 -16.89
C GLY A 236 -8.06 15.70 -16.78
N GLY A 237 -7.64 16.69 -17.58
CA GLY A 237 -6.26 17.16 -17.68
C GLY A 237 -5.69 17.82 -16.43
N HIS A 238 -6.52 18.58 -15.73
CA HIS A 238 -6.13 19.32 -14.52
C HIS A 238 -5.66 18.39 -13.39
N GLN A 239 -6.26 17.21 -13.23
CA GLN A 239 -5.82 16.22 -12.23
C GLN A 239 -4.44 15.66 -12.55
N ALA A 240 -4.15 15.42 -13.84
CA ALA A 240 -2.81 14.99 -14.25
C ALA A 240 -1.76 16.04 -13.89
N LEU A 241 -2.04 17.32 -14.12
CA LEU A 241 -1.15 18.41 -13.71
C LEU A 241 -1.02 18.51 -12.18
N MET A 242 -2.12 18.38 -11.44
CA MET A 242 -2.11 18.50 -9.99
C MET A 242 -1.34 17.36 -9.32
N TYR A 243 -1.71 16.11 -9.60
CA TYR A 243 -1.14 14.94 -8.92
C TYR A 243 0.20 14.52 -9.49
N MET A 244 0.37 14.51 -10.82
CA MET A 244 1.62 14.04 -11.38
C MET A 244 2.69 15.13 -11.32
N PHE A 245 2.35 16.41 -11.48
CA PHE A 245 3.36 17.48 -11.53
C PHE A 245 3.44 18.29 -10.24
N LEU A 246 2.38 19.03 -9.88
CA LEU A 246 2.45 20.02 -8.79
C LEU A 246 2.74 19.39 -7.42
N LEU A 247 2.01 18.33 -7.06
CA LEU A 247 2.21 17.62 -5.80
C LEU A 247 3.61 17.00 -5.74
N GLU A 248 4.03 16.33 -6.81
CA GLU A 248 5.32 15.65 -6.85
C GLU A 248 6.51 16.63 -6.82
N VAL A 249 6.37 17.82 -7.42
CA VAL A 249 7.35 18.91 -7.28
C VAL A 249 7.41 19.37 -5.83
N ALA A 250 6.27 19.57 -5.16
CA ALA A 250 6.24 19.99 -3.75
C ALA A 250 6.92 18.95 -2.83
N VAL A 251 6.64 17.66 -3.01
CA VAL A 251 7.26 16.57 -2.23
C VAL A 251 8.76 16.47 -2.51
N THR A 252 9.17 16.51 -3.77
CA THR A 252 10.58 16.42 -4.17
C THR A 252 11.40 17.61 -3.67
N ASN A 253 10.88 18.83 -3.83
CA ASN A 253 11.53 20.03 -3.32
C ASN A 253 11.66 20.00 -1.79
N SER A 254 10.63 19.53 -1.07
CA SER A 254 10.66 19.40 0.39
C SER A 254 11.70 18.38 0.85
N PHE A 255 11.81 17.25 0.16
CA PHE A 255 12.86 16.26 0.40
C PHE A 255 14.27 16.86 0.22
N LEU A 256 14.48 17.60 -0.87
CA LEU A 256 15.77 18.25 -1.14
C LEU A 256 16.13 19.26 -0.05
N LEU A 257 15.18 20.07 0.42
CA LEU A 257 15.40 20.98 1.54
C LEU A 257 15.80 20.23 2.82
N GLN A 258 15.12 19.13 3.14
CA GLN A 258 15.47 18.29 4.29
C GLN A 258 16.86 17.67 4.17
N ARG A 259 17.27 17.28 2.96
CA ARG A 259 18.62 16.77 2.70
C ARG A 259 19.70 17.84 2.94
N GLU A 260 19.40 19.09 2.59
CA GLU A 260 20.22 20.27 2.90
C GLU A 260 20.09 20.72 4.38
N GLY A 261 19.34 19.99 5.21
CA GLY A 261 19.22 20.25 6.64
C GLY A 261 18.14 21.27 7.03
N TRP A 262 17.20 21.58 6.15
CA TRP A 262 16.09 22.52 6.41
C TRP A 262 14.75 21.80 6.72
N PRO A 263 13.91 22.37 7.61
CA PRO A 263 14.23 23.49 8.49
C PRO A 263 15.27 23.06 9.56
N LYS A 264 16.16 23.98 9.95
CA LYS A 264 17.21 23.70 10.94
C LYS A 264 16.67 23.18 12.28
N THR A 265 15.42 23.50 12.59
CA THR A 265 14.69 23.06 13.79
C THR A 265 14.20 21.62 13.74
N SER A 266 14.05 21.05 12.54
CA SER A 266 13.57 19.68 12.40
C SER A 266 14.67 18.69 12.78
N ARG A 267 14.32 17.68 13.60
CA ARG A 267 15.18 16.53 13.90
C ARG A 267 15.04 15.39 12.88
N LEU A 268 14.06 15.47 11.98
CA LEU A 268 13.84 14.46 10.95
C LEU A 268 14.94 14.55 9.89
N ARG A 269 15.70 13.46 9.72
CA ARG A 269 16.73 13.32 8.70
C ARG A 269 16.53 11.99 7.99
N CYS A 270 15.79 12.02 6.88
CA CYS A 270 15.62 10.85 6.05
C CYS A 270 16.83 10.71 5.12
N LYS A 271 17.32 9.49 5.00
CA LYS A 271 18.48 9.11 4.18
C LYS A 271 18.18 9.11 2.67
N ASP A 272 16.93 8.87 2.30
CA ASP A 272 16.46 8.74 0.92
C ASP A 272 15.00 9.23 0.80
N GLN A 273 14.55 9.40 -0.45
CA GLN A 273 13.23 9.95 -0.76
C GLN A 273 12.10 9.00 -0.32
N THR A 274 12.32 7.69 -0.33
CA THR A 274 11.36 6.68 0.15
C THR A 274 11.07 6.87 1.64
N ALA A 275 12.11 6.97 2.46
CA ALA A 275 11.99 7.22 3.89
C ALA A 275 11.32 8.57 4.17
N PHE A 276 11.64 9.60 3.38
CA PHE A 276 10.99 10.91 3.49
C PHE A 276 9.50 10.85 3.18
N ARG A 277 9.10 10.23 2.07
CA ARG A 277 7.70 10.07 1.69
C ARG A 277 6.92 9.24 2.71
N LEU A 278 7.50 8.16 3.23
CA LEU A 278 6.89 7.37 4.30
C LEU A 278 6.68 8.20 5.57
N ALA A 279 7.64 9.02 5.97
CA ALA A 279 7.50 9.93 7.10
C ALA A 279 6.42 10.98 6.84
N LEU A 280 6.41 11.60 5.66
CA LEU A 280 5.37 12.54 5.23
C LEU A 280 3.98 11.90 5.25
N CYS A 281 3.82 10.69 4.71
CA CYS A 281 2.56 9.95 4.75
C CYS A 281 2.11 9.70 6.19
N LYS A 282 3.02 9.28 7.08
CA LYS A 282 2.70 9.08 8.50
C LYS A 282 2.23 10.38 9.14
N GLU A 283 2.94 11.48 8.95
CA GLU A 283 2.56 12.78 9.52
C GLU A 283 1.22 13.29 8.96
N LEU A 284 1.00 13.19 7.65
CA LEU A 284 -0.27 13.57 7.02
C LEU A 284 -1.43 12.69 7.50
N LEU A 285 -1.22 11.38 7.69
CA LEU A 285 -2.23 10.48 8.26
C LEU A 285 -2.49 10.77 9.73
N LEU A 286 -1.47 11.09 10.52
CA LEU A 286 -1.65 11.50 11.92
C LEU A 286 -2.41 12.83 12.04
N GLN A 287 -2.12 13.78 11.14
CA GLN A 287 -2.71 15.12 11.16
C GLN A 287 -4.12 15.15 10.56
N TYR A 288 -4.32 14.52 9.40
CA TYR A 288 -5.53 14.61 8.59
C TYR A 288 -6.26 13.27 8.40
N GLY A 289 -5.64 12.14 8.75
CA GLY A 289 -6.30 10.83 8.70
C GLY A 289 -7.55 10.79 9.58
N LYS A 290 -7.62 11.61 10.63
CA LYS A 290 -8.82 11.84 11.44
C LYS A 290 -9.98 12.46 10.66
N GLN A 291 -9.73 13.39 9.73
CA GLN A 291 -10.77 14.06 8.93
C GLN A 291 -11.24 13.22 7.73
N VAL A 292 -10.35 12.46 7.10
CA VAL A 292 -10.73 11.50 6.05
C VAL A 292 -11.40 10.26 6.64
N ALA A 293 -11.02 9.85 7.86
CA ALA A 293 -11.79 8.86 8.62
C ALA A 293 -13.18 9.41 8.99
N LEU A 294 -13.33 10.69 9.34
CA LEU A 294 -14.64 11.32 9.57
C LEU A 294 -15.51 11.44 8.31
N GLN A 295 -14.93 11.77 7.14
CA GLN A 295 -15.68 11.83 5.86
C GLN A 295 -15.95 10.44 5.25
N ASN A 296 -15.02 9.49 5.36
CA ASN A 296 -15.26 8.10 4.98
C ASN A 296 -16.12 7.35 6.02
N SER A 297 -16.22 7.84 7.26
CA SER A 297 -17.19 7.34 8.25
C SER A 297 -18.62 7.81 7.98
N GLN A 298 -18.82 8.75 7.04
CA GLN A 298 -20.15 9.04 6.49
C GLN A 298 -20.54 8.09 5.35
N ALA A 299 -19.60 7.33 4.77
CA ALA A 299 -19.94 6.10 4.07
C ALA A 299 -20.07 5.00 5.13
N SER A 300 -21.30 4.79 5.60
CA SER A 300 -21.67 3.71 6.50
C SER A 300 -20.98 2.39 6.12
N CYS A 301 -19.96 1.98 6.88
CA CYS A 301 -19.46 0.60 6.91
C CYS A 301 -20.32 -0.27 7.85
N ILE A 302 -21.61 0.03 7.95
CA ILE A 302 -22.59 -0.81 8.62
C ILE A 302 -23.58 -1.22 7.52
N PRO A 303 -23.67 -2.51 7.16
CA PRO A 303 -24.89 -2.99 6.55
C PRO A 303 -26.00 -2.77 7.58
N GLU A 304 -26.97 -1.90 7.28
CA GLU A 304 -28.30 -2.12 7.87
C GLU A 304 -28.66 -3.58 7.61
N ALA A 305 -29.15 -4.27 8.65
CA ALA A 305 -29.49 -5.69 8.62
C ALA A 305 -30.10 -6.05 7.25
N ILE A 306 -29.39 -6.87 6.48
CA ILE A 306 -29.82 -7.26 5.13
C ILE A 306 -31.25 -7.80 5.28
N PRO A 307 -32.27 -7.20 4.65
CA PRO A 307 -33.62 -7.73 4.72
C PRO A 307 -33.59 -9.18 4.21
N ILE A 308 -33.94 -10.11 5.08
CA ILE A 308 -34.08 -11.53 4.73
C ILE A 308 -35.27 -11.64 3.79
N GLN A 309 -35.02 -11.48 2.50
CA GLN A 309 -35.88 -11.97 1.44
C GLN A 309 -35.02 -12.77 0.48
N ASN A 310 -34.91 -14.06 0.76
CA ASN A 310 -35.44 -15.11 -0.11
C ASN A 310 -35.02 -16.48 0.44
N ALA A 311 -36.03 -17.29 0.77
CA ALA A 311 -35.86 -18.70 1.08
C ALA A 311 -35.45 -19.45 -0.21
N GLY A 312 -34.16 -19.74 -0.31
CA GLY A 312 -33.45 -20.49 -1.35
C GLY A 312 -32.02 -20.81 -0.85
N PRO A 313 -31.24 -21.69 -1.51
CA PRO A 313 -30.06 -22.37 -0.94
C PRO A 313 -28.96 -21.40 -0.45
N THR A 314 -28.25 -21.82 0.61
CA THR A 314 -27.13 -21.15 1.32
C THR A 314 -27.12 -19.62 1.25
N SER A 315 -27.62 -18.95 2.29
CA SER A 315 -27.62 -17.48 2.32
C SER A 315 -26.18 -16.92 2.28
N ALA A 316 -26.01 -15.68 1.81
CA ALA A 316 -24.71 -15.02 1.80
C ALA A 316 -24.05 -15.00 3.20
N VAL A 317 -24.86 -14.89 4.25
CA VAL A 317 -24.43 -14.95 5.66
C VAL A 317 -23.82 -16.31 5.99
N GLN A 318 -24.52 -17.40 5.65
CA GLN A 318 -24.01 -18.77 5.86
C GLN A 318 -22.73 -19.03 5.08
N ALA A 319 -22.60 -18.46 3.88
CA ALA A 319 -21.40 -18.55 3.07
C ALA A 319 -20.23 -17.76 3.70
N MET A 320 -20.48 -16.59 4.28
CA MET A 320 -19.43 -15.81 4.94
C MET A 320 -19.01 -16.39 6.30
N ASP A 321 -19.91 -17.05 7.01
CA ASP A 321 -19.58 -17.81 8.23
C ASP A 321 -18.51 -18.87 7.94
N THR A 322 -18.65 -19.62 6.85
CA THR A 322 -17.65 -20.64 6.49
C THR A 322 -16.34 -20.01 6.08
N VAL A 323 -16.36 -18.88 5.37
CA VAL A 323 -15.16 -18.10 4.99
C VAL A 323 -14.38 -17.65 6.24
N LEU A 324 -15.06 -17.08 7.24
CA LEU A 324 -14.44 -16.62 8.47
C LEU A 324 -13.90 -17.77 9.32
N ARG A 325 -14.64 -18.88 9.41
CA ARG A 325 -14.21 -20.09 10.13
C ARG A 325 -12.99 -20.74 9.48
N ASP A 326 -12.97 -20.80 8.15
CA ASP A 326 -11.83 -21.32 7.39
C ASP A 326 -10.61 -20.38 7.52
N CYS A 327 -10.82 -19.06 7.53
CA CYS A 327 -9.78 -18.08 7.86
C CYS A 327 -9.15 -18.36 9.23
N ALA A 328 -9.95 -18.54 10.29
CA ALA A 328 -9.43 -18.86 11.61
C ALA A 328 -8.67 -20.20 11.62
N LYS A 329 -9.20 -21.24 10.96
CA LYS A 329 -8.55 -22.54 10.87
C LYS A 329 -7.18 -22.46 10.19
N LEU A 330 -7.10 -21.86 9.00
CA LEU A 330 -5.87 -21.75 8.21
C LEU A 330 -4.79 -20.95 8.96
N ASN A 331 -5.18 -19.85 9.60
CA ASN A 331 -4.25 -19.00 10.33
C ASN A 331 -3.78 -19.62 11.65
N SER A 332 -4.62 -20.41 12.31
CA SER A 332 -4.22 -21.14 13.52
C SER A 332 -3.11 -22.16 13.21
N GLU A 333 -3.29 -22.94 12.13
CA GLU A 333 -2.26 -23.88 11.67
C GLU A 333 -0.99 -23.15 11.22
N ARG A 334 -1.12 -22.03 10.51
CA ARG A 334 0.01 -21.19 10.10
C ARG A 334 0.82 -20.67 11.30
N GLY A 335 0.15 -20.20 12.35
CA GLY A 335 0.80 -19.63 13.53
C GLY A 335 1.56 -20.66 14.39
N LYS A 336 1.17 -21.94 14.34
CA LYS A 336 1.87 -23.04 15.03
C LYS A 336 3.24 -23.39 14.39
N ILE A 337 3.49 -22.97 13.16
CA ILE A 337 4.74 -23.25 12.44
C ILE A 337 5.87 -22.37 13.01
N ARG A 338 6.70 -22.95 13.90
CA ARG A 338 7.83 -22.26 14.55
C ARG A 338 8.84 -21.71 13.54
N ASP A 339 9.34 -20.50 13.78
CA ASP A 339 10.44 -19.85 13.05
C ASP A 339 11.80 -20.59 13.15
N LYS A 340 11.90 -21.68 13.92
CA LYS A 340 13.16 -22.33 14.28
C LYS A 340 13.51 -23.58 13.47
N ASP A 341 12.72 -23.97 12.47
CA ASP A 341 13.09 -25.07 11.59
C ASP A 341 14.03 -24.56 10.47
N PRO A 342 15.32 -24.97 10.45
CA PRO A 342 16.28 -24.49 9.46
C PRO A 342 15.93 -24.91 8.01
N ASN A 343 15.12 -25.96 7.83
CA ASN A 343 14.65 -26.39 6.51
C ASN A 343 13.48 -25.53 5.98
N ILE A 344 12.92 -24.64 6.81
CA ILE A 344 11.77 -23.77 6.51
C ILE A 344 12.19 -22.37 6.01
N GLY A 345 13.49 -22.11 5.83
CA GLY A 345 14.06 -20.80 5.46
C GLY A 345 13.64 -20.20 4.11
N LYS A 346 12.71 -20.83 3.36
CA LYS A 346 12.15 -20.34 2.09
C LYS A 346 10.63 -20.10 2.12
N ILE A 347 9.97 -20.26 3.26
CA ILE A 347 8.51 -20.20 3.34
C ILE A 347 8.01 -18.74 3.31
N ARG A 348 7.18 -18.39 2.32
CA ARG A 348 6.46 -17.11 2.26
C ARG A 348 5.33 -17.11 3.29
N LYS A 349 5.58 -16.55 4.47
CA LYS A 349 4.61 -16.54 5.59
C LYS A 349 3.59 -15.39 5.53
N GLN A 350 3.81 -14.42 4.65
CA GLN A 350 2.95 -13.23 4.51
C GLN A 350 2.07 -13.34 3.26
N ASN A 351 0.79 -12.97 3.38
CA ASN A 351 -0.13 -12.96 2.25
C ASN A 351 0.39 -12.10 1.10
N SER A 352 1.02 -10.94 1.38
CA SER A 352 1.63 -10.07 0.36
C SER A 352 2.66 -10.81 -0.51
N LEU A 353 3.55 -11.58 0.10
CA LEU A 353 4.57 -12.35 -0.62
C LEU A 353 3.95 -13.48 -1.45
N ILE A 354 2.86 -14.09 -0.98
CA ILE A 354 2.07 -15.09 -1.73
C ILE A 354 1.44 -14.42 -2.97
N ARG A 355 0.93 -13.19 -2.82
CA ARG A 355 0.34 -12.42 -3.92
C ARG A 355 1.35 -12.05 -4.99
N GLU A 356 2.45 -11.41 -4.59
CA GLU A 356 3.54 -11.01 -5.48
C GLU A 356 4.05 -12.19 -6.32
N TYR A 357 4.15 -13.35 -5.68
CA TYR A 357 4.65 -14.55 -6.34
C TYR A 357 3.68 -15.12 -7.39
N ALA A 358 2.39 -15.15 -7.08
CA ALA A 358 1.41 -15.57 -8.07
C ALA A 358 1.27 -14.56 -9.21
N ASP A 359 1.49 -13.25 -8.96
CA ASP A 359 1.61 -12.28 -10.04
C ASP A 359 2.82 -12.58 -10.95
N GLU A 360 3.94 -13.05 -10.39
CA GLU A 360 5.11 -13.52 -11.15
C GLU A 360 4.77 -14.75 -12.03
N ILE A 361 4.03 -15.73 -11.48
CA ILE A 361 3.55 -16.89 -12.25
C ILE A 361 2.58 -16.43 -13.35
N ALA A 362 1.68 -15.49 -13.03
CA ALA A 362 0.73 -14.93 -13.97
C ALA A 362 1.40 -14.15 -15.11
N GLY A 363 2.65 -13.72 -14.96
CA GLY A 363 3.45 -13.10 -16.02
C GLY A 363 4.36 -14.06 -16.81
N SER A 364 4.53 -15.31 -16.37
CA SER A 364 5.43 -16.30 -16.98
C SER A 364 4.82 -16.97 -18.22
N THR A 365 5.62 -17.60 -19.09
CA THR A 365 5.10 -18.38 -20.25
C THR A 365 4.20 -19.53 -19.78
N PHE A 366 3.37 -20.12 -20.65
CA PHE A 366 2.48 -21.23 -20.25
C PHE A 366 3.26 -22.40 -19.63
N ASP A 367 4.33 -22.86 -20.31
CA ASP A 367 5.15 -23.98 -19.83
C ASP A 367 5.88 -23.65 -18.52
N ASP A 368 6.40 -22.43 -18.38
CA ASP A 368 7.08 -21.99 -17.16
C ASP A 368 6.09 -21.83 -15.99
N ALA A 369 4.89 -21.31 -16.26
CA ALA A 369 3.85 -21.18 -15.25
C ALA A 369 3.39 -22.56 -14.74
N VAL A 370 3.15 -23.52 -15.65
CA VAL A 370 2.81 -24.91 -15.29
C VAL A 370 3.94 -25.55 -14.47
N LYS A 371 5.20 -25.40 -14.88
CA LYS A 371 6.36 -25.90 -14.12
C LYS A 371 6.44 -25.29 -12.72
N LYS A 372 6.30 -23.96 -12.59
CA LYS A 372 6.34 -23.26 -11.29
C LYS A 372 5.22 -23.73 -10.36
N VAL A 373 3.98 -23.83 -10.85
CA VAL A 373 2.82 -24.31 -10.07
C VAL A 373 3.03 -25.76 -9.60
N ASN A 374 3.52 -26.65 -10.47
CA ASN A 374 3.75 -28.05 -10.14
C ASN A 374 4.94 -28.26 -9.18
N LEU A 375 6.05 -27.54 -9.38
CA LEU A 375 7.26 -27.62 -8.55
C LEU A 375 6.99 -27.19 -7.09
N GLU A 376 6.12 -26.20 -6.90
CA GLU A 376 5.82 -25.65 -5.57
C GLU A 376 4.73 -26.39 -4.81
N SER A 377 3.76 -26.97 -5.53
CA SER A 377 2.73 -27.84 -4.93
C SER A 377 3.32 -29.04 -4.18
N ALA A 378 4.61 -29.35 -4.41
CA ALA A 378 5.36 -30.41 -3.75
C ALA A 378 6.12 -30.01 -2.46
N HIS A 379 6.31 -28.72 -2.16
CA HIS A 379 7.35 -28.28 -1.19
C HIS A 379 6.89 -27.43 0.02
N PHE A 380 5.58 -27.28 0.33
CA PHE A 380 5.12 -26.23 1.26
C PHE A 380 4.31 -26.68 2.49
N VAL A 381 4.53 -26.02 3.64
CA VAL A 381 3.81 -26.25 4.92
C VAL A 381 2.49 -25.44 5.01
N CYS A 382 2.26 -24.41 4.18
CA CYS A 382 0.91 -23.80 4.00
C CYS A 382 0.35 -24.08 2.58
N LYS A 383 0.52 -25.33 2.11
CA LYS A 383 0.21 -25.78 0.74
C LYS A 383 -1.17 -25.31 0.27
N ASP A 384 -2.16 -25.40 1.14
CA ASP A 384 -3.54 -25.06 0.82
C ASP A 384 -3.74 -23.58 0.48
N MET A 385 -3.08 -22.65 1.19
CA MET A 385 -3.20 -21.21 0.90
C MET A 385 -2.58 -20.85 -0.45
N GLN A 386 -1.41 -21.43 -0.78
CA GLN A 386 -0.75 -21.17 -2.05
C GLN A 386 -1.54 -21.73 -3.23
N VAL A 387 -2.06 -22.96 -3.10
CA VAL A 387 -2.91 -23.59 -4.13
C VAL A 387 -4.16 -22.74 -4.38
N ARG A 388 -4.82 -22.28 -3.30
CA ARG A 388 -6.01 -21.41 -3.39
C ARG A 388 -5.72 -20.08 -4.08
N TYR A 389 -4.55 -19.48 -3.86
CA TYR A 389 -4.19 -18.24 -4.56
C TYR A 389 -3.82 -18.49 -6.03
N ASN A 390 -3.06 -19.55 -6.32
CA ASN A 390 -2.64 -19.92 -7.67
C ASN A 390 -3.85 -20.16 -8.59
N GLU A 391 -4.91 -20.76 -8.07
CA GLU A 391 -6.13 -20.94 -8.86
C GLU A 391 -6.79 -19.63 -9.32
N SER A 392 -6.55 -18.50 -8.63
CA SER A 392 -7.05 -17.17 -9.07
C SER A 392 -6.31 -16.60 -10.29
N ILE A 393 -5.16 -17.18 -10.67
CA ILE A 393 -4.38 -16.79 -11.85
C ILE A 393 -4.49 -17.81 -12.99
N TYR A 394 -5.11 -18.98 -12.76
CA TYR A 394 -5.23 -20.02 -13.78
C TYR A 394 -5.98 -19.54 -15.02
N TRP A 395 -6.99 -18.69 -14.84
CA TRP A 395 -7.69 -18.11 -15.99
C TRP A 395 -6.80 -17.17 -16.80
N ASP A 396 -5.88 -16.42 -16.18
CA ASP A 396 -4.93 -15.59 -16.92
C ASP A 396 -3.94 -16.43 -17.74
N ILE A 397 -3.52 -17.58 -17.20
CA ILE A 397 -2.70 -18.57 -17.90
C ILE A 397 -3.48 -19.15 -19.09
N ILE A 398 -4.75 -19.51 -18.88
CA ILE A 398 -5.65 -20.03 -19.93
C ILE A 398 -5.86 -18.98 -21.03
N GLN A 399 -6.14 -17.73 -20.69
CA GLN A 399 -6.36 -16.66 -21.67
C GLN A 399 -5.13 -16.43 -22.54
N ARG A 400 -3.93 -16.46 -21.94
CA ARG A 400 -2.67 -16.36 -22.70
C ARG A 400 -2.47 -17.55 -23.61
N ARG A 401 -2.66 -18.77 -23.11
CA ARG A 401 -2.55 -19.98 -23.93
C ARG A 401 -3.56 -20.00 -25.08
N ALA A 402 -4.80 -19.62 -24.83
CA ALA A 402 -5.86 -19.56 -25.83
C ALA A 402 -5.53 -18.58 -26.97
N HIS A 403 -4.84 -17.47 -26.68
CA HIS A 403 -4.37 -16.52 -27.70
C HIS A 403 -3.28 -17.13 -28.60
N ASP A 404 -2.45 -18.02 -28.07
CA ASP A 404 -1.33 -18.62 -28.78
C ASP A 404 -1.71 -19.89 -29.57
N LEU A 405 -2.94 -20.38 -29.41
CA LEU A 405 -3.44 -21.55 -30.14
C LEU A 405 -3.83 -21.20 -31.58
N ASP A 406 -3.39 -22.03 -32.53
CA ASP A 406 -3.76 -21.91 -33.94
C ASP A 406 -5.25 -22.29 -34.14
N PRO A 407 -6.11 -21.35 -34.57
CA PRO A 407 -7.53 -21.60 -34.74
C PRO A 407 -7.85 -22.75 -35.70
N ASN A 408 -6.97 -23.03 -36.65
CA ASN A 408 -7.16 -24.08 -37.66
C ASN A 408 -6.93 -25.51 -37.13
N LYS A 409 -6.37 -25.64 -35.91
CA LYS A 409 -6.07 -26.93 -35.28
C LYS A 409 -7.07 -27.30 -34.17
N LEU A 410 -8.01 -26.41 -33.85
CA LEU A 410 -8.97 -26.60 -32.76
C LEU A 410 -10.16 -27.45 -33.22
N GLN A 411 -10.58 -28.39 -32.37
CA GLN A 411 -11.74 -29.24 -32.66
C GLN A 411 -13.05 -28.51 -32.32
N THR A 412 -14.11 -28.77 -33.09
CA THR A 412 -15.43 -28.16 -32.85
C THR A 412 -15.97 -28.59 -31.47
N PRO A 413 -16.33 -27.64 -30.59
CA PRO A 413 -16.74 -27.97 -29.23
C PRO A 413 -18.05 -28.77 -29.22
N LYS A 414 -18.08 -29.87 -28.48
CA LYS A 414 -19.30 -30.65 -28.22
C LYS A 414 -20.01 -30.09 -26.98
N GLY A 415 -21.29 -29.73 -27.12
CA GLY A 415 -22.16 -29.33 -26.00
C GLY A 415 -22.81 -27.95 -26.19
N PRO A 416 -23.66 -27.52 -25.23
CA PRO A 416 -24.38 -26.26 -25.30
C PRO A 416 -23.44 -25.04 -25.26
N PRO A 417 -23.82 -23.90 -25.86
CA PRO A 417 -23.11 -22.63 -25.69
C PRO A 417 -23.02 -22.28 -24.20
N ASP A 418 -21.80 -22.08 -23.69
CA ASP A 418 -21.54 -21.83 -22.27
C ASP A 418 -20.73 -20.55 -22.03
N GLY A 419 -20.57 -19.70 -23.04
CA GLY A 419 -19.90 -18.39 -22.94
C GLY A 419 -18.37 -18.43 -22.99
N PHE A 420 -17.78 -19.54 -23.48
CA PHE A 420 -16.33 -19.73 -23.64
C PHE A 420 -15.98 -20.06 -25.09
N SER A 421 -14.87 -19.52 -25.59
CA SER A 421 -14.35 -19.82 -26.93
C SER A 421 -13.78 -21.24 -27.03
N VAL A 422 -13.61 -21.75 -28.25
CA VAL A 422 -13.00 -23.07 -28.49
C VAL A 422 -11.56 -23.12 -27.96
N ALA A 423 -10.78 -22.06 -28.23
CA ALA A 423 -9.41 -21.95 -27.76
C ALA A 423 -9.32 -21.90 -26.23
N GLU A 424 -10.24 -21.20 -25.56
CA GLU A 424 -10.33 -21.17 -24.09
C GLU A 424 -10.66 -22.54 -23.50
N LYS A 425 -11.53 -23.32 -24.16
CA LYS A 425 -11.89 -24.68 -23.71
C LYS A 425 -10.71 -25.65 -23.83
N ASP A 426 -9.99 -25.59 -24.95
CA ASP A 426 -8.82 -26.45 -25.18
C ASP A 426 -7.68 -26.08 -24.24
N ALA A 427 -7.36 -24.79 -24.10
CA ALA A 427 -6.34 -24.30 -23.17
C ALA A 427 -6.66 -24.66 -21.70
N ALA A 428 -7.92 -24.57 -21.29
CA ALA A 428 -8.33 -24.98 -19.94
C ALA A 428 -8.22 -26.49 -19.73
N THR A 429 -8.53 -27.29 -20.75
CA THR A 429 -8.40 -28.75 -20.69
C THR A 429 -6.93 -29.16 -20.59
N GLU A 430 -6.07 -28.51 -21.38
CA GLU A 430 -4.60 -28.66 -21.33
C GLU A 430 -4.06 -28.33 -19.93
N LEU A 431 -4.42 -27.17 -19.37
CA LEU A 431 -4.01 -26.78 -18.02
C LEU A 431 -4.51 -27.78 -16.95
N SER A 432 -5.79 -28.17 -17.00
CA SER A 432 -6.34 -29.11 -16.01
C SER A 432 -5.64 -30.48 -16.07
N THR A 433 -5.27 -30.95 -17.26
CA THR A 433 -4.52 -32.20 -17.46
C THR A 433 -3.12 -32.07 -16.90
N ALA A 434 -2.45 -30.96 -17.17
CA ALA A 434 -1.11 -30.67 -16.68
C ALA A 434 -1.03 -30.53 -15.15
N LEU A 435 -2.12 -30.10 -14.51
CA LEU A 435 -2.26 -30.00 -13.05
C LEU A 435 -2.76 -31.31 -12.40
N GLY A 436 -3.04 -32.36 -13.18
CA GLY A 436 -3.60 -33.61 -12.67
C GLY A 436 -5.06 -33.53 -12.24
N LEU A 437 -5.76 -32.43 -12.56
CA LEU A 437 -7.17 -32.16 -12.24
C LEU A 437 -8.13 -32.76 -13.29
N GLY A 438 -7.74 -33.88 -13.91
CA GLY A 438 -8.52 -34.57 -14.94
C GLY A 438 -9.95 -34.87 -14.48
N GLY A 439 -10.90 -34.87 -15.42
CA GLY A 439 -12.31 -35.06 -15.06
C GLY A 439 -13.26 -35.11 -16.24
N SER A 440 -14.51 -35.48 -15.96
CA SER A 440 -15.59 -35.51 -16.95
C SER A 440 -15.91 -34.12 -17.51
N PRO A 441 -16.55 -34.00 -18.69
CA PRO A 441 -16.89 -32.70 -19.28
C PRO A 441 -17.66 -31.74 -18.34
N PRO A 442 -18.59 -32.20 -17.48
CA PRO A 442 -19.21 -31.35 -16.45
C PRO A 442 -18.23 -30.77 -15.44
N SER A 443 -17.26 -31.56 -14.95
CA SER A 443 -16.24 -31.10 -14.01
C SER A 443 -15.32 -30.05 -14.65
N GLN A 444 -14.92 -30.28 -15.90
CA GLN A 444 -14.14 -29.32 -16.69
C GLN A 444 -14.86 -27.99 -16.88
N ARG A 445 -16.19 -28.02 -17.10
CA ARG A 445 -17.02 -26.82 -17.17
C ARG A 445 -17.07 -26.06 -15.85
N LYS A 446 -17.18 -26.77 -14.72
CA LYS A 446 -17.15 -26.18 -13.38
C LYS A 446 -15.81 -25.48 -13.10
N TYR A 447 -14.69 -26.14 -13.36
CA TYR A 447 -13.35 -25.55 -13.18
C TYR A 447 -13.16 -24.27 -13.99
N ARG A 448 -13.54 -24.27 -15.28
CA ARG A 448 -13.42 -23.06 -16.13
C ARG A 448 -14.20 -21.87 -15.59
N ARG A 449 -15.47 -22.08 -15.23
CA ARG A 449 -16.32 -21.02 -14.68
C ARG A 449 -15.75 -20.49 -13.37
N HIS A 450 -15.30 -21.41 -12.51
CA HIS A 450 -14.71 -21.07 -11.22
C HIS A 450 -13.41 -20.25 -11.37
N TRP A 451 -12.43 -20.72 -12.15
CA TRP A 451 -11.17 -19.98 -12.37
C TRP A 451 -11.40 -18.61 -13.04
N LYS A 452 -12.35 -18.51 -13.98
CA LYS A 452 -12.73 -17.24 -14.59
C LYS A 452 -13.28 -16.24 -13.56
N ASN A 453 -14.20 -16.68 -12.70
CA ASN A 453 -14.76 -15.83 -11.65
C ASN A 453 -13.67 -15.33 -10.69
N LEU A 454 -12.78 -16.23 -10.24
CA LEU A 454 -11.69 -15.85 -9.33
C LEU A 454 -10.74 -14.82 -9.96
N ALA A 455 -10.34 -15.01 -11.21
CA ALA A 455 -9.49 -14.04 -11.90
C ALA A 455 -10.19 -12.69 -12.08
N ASN A 456 -11.50 -12.69 -12.35
CA ASN A 456 -12.28 -11.46 -12.44
C ASN A 456 -12.36 -10.74 -11.08
N TRP A 457 -12.63 -11.47 -9.99
CA TRP A 457 -12.67 -10.90 -8.64
C TRP A 457 -11.31 -10.32 -8.24
N ARG A 458 -10.23 -11.05 -8.49
CA ARG A 458 -8.85 -10.59 -8.28
C ARG A 458 -8.57 -9.29 -9.04
N LYS A 459 -8.90 -9.22 -10.33
CA LYS A 459 -8.74 -8.02 -11.18
C LYS A 459 -9.63 -6.87 -10.74
N SER A 460 -10.77 -7.16 -10.11
CA SER A 460 -11.73 -6.17 -9.62
C SER A 460 -11.38 -5.64 -8.22
N GLY A 461 -10.32 -6.14 -7.59
CA GLY A 461 -9.82 -5.65 -6.30
C GLY A 461 -10.37 -6.40 -5.08
N VAL A 462 -10.82 -7.65 -5.24
CA VAL A 462 -11.12 -8.54 -4.11
C VAL A 462 -9.81 -8.99 -3.47
N ASP A 463 -9.46 -8.40 -2.32
CA ASP A 463 -8.18 -8.64 -1.65
C ASP A 463 -8.19 -9.96 -0.87
N MET A 464 -9.30 -10.32 -0.21
CA MET A 464 -9.40 -11.51 0.64
C MET A 464 -9.71 -12.81 -0.12
N ILE A 465 -9.50 -12.82 -1.44
CA ILE A 465 -9.84 -13.92 -2.37
C ILE A 465 -9.41 -15.34 -1.93
N LEU A 466 -8.36 -15.44 -1.11
CA LEU A 466 -7.87 -16.68 -0.50
C LEU A 466 -8.92 -17.41 0.33
N PHE A 467 -9.80 -16.67 1.00
CA PHE A 467 -10.76 -17.22 1.95
C PHE A 467 -12.12 -17.46 1.32
N TYR A 468 -12.44 -16.82 0.18
CA TYR A 468 -13.67 -17.02 -0.59
C TYR A 468 -13.70 -18.34 -1.39
N ARG A 469 -13.18 -19.42 -0.80
CA ARG A 469 -12.92 -20.72 -1.46
C ARG A 469 -13.49 -21.89 -0.67
N THR A 470 -14.51 -21.62 0.13
CA THR A 470 -15.22 -22.66 0.88
C THR A 470 -16.30 -23.27 0.01
N THR A 471 -16.60 -24.56 0.22
CA THR A 471 -17.65 -25.27 -0.53
C THR A 471 -18.97 -24.52 -0.50
N GLN A 472 -19.34 -23.96 0.65
CA GLN A 472 -20.57 -23.19 0.84
C GLN A 472 -20.55 -21.85 0.09
N PHE A 473 -19.40 -21.18 0.02
CA PHE A 473 -19.24 -19.97 -0.78
C PHE A 473 -19.33 -20.28 -2.29
N ASP A 474 -18.74 -21.39 -2.72
CA ASP A 474 -18.84 -21.86 -4.10
C ASP A 474 -20.28 -22.25 -4.46
N GLU A 475 -21.00 -22.92 -3.55
CA GLU A 475 -22.42 -23.23 -3.71
C GLU A 475 -23.28 -21.98 -3.77
N PHE A 476 -23.02 -20.99 -2.90
CA PHE A 476 -23.66 -19.67 -2.96
C PHE A 476 -23.46 -19.02 -4.33
N CYS A 477 -22.23 -19.00 -4.85
CA CYS A 477 -21.92 -18.44 -6.15
C CYS A 477 -22.58 -19.20 -7.31
N LEU A 478 -22.71 -20.53 -7.20
CA LEU A 478 -23.32 -21.37 -8.23
C LEU A 478 -24.85 -21.20 -8.32
N HIS A 479 -25.50 -20.96 -7.19
CA HIS A 479 -26.96 -20.79 -7.11
C HIS A 479 -27.42 -19.33 -7.11
N TYR A 480 -26.48 -18.37 -7.13
CA TYR A 480 -26.79 -16.97 -7.28
C TYR A 480 -27.51 -16.71 -8.61
N SER A 481 -28.79 -16.36 -8.55
CA SER A 481 -29.66 -16.26 -9.73
C SER A 481 -29.26 -15.11 -10.65
N GLU A 482 -29.26 -15.35 -11.96
CA GLU A 482 -29.14 -14.29 -12.98
C GLU A 482 -30.35 -13.32 -12.98
N THR A 483 -31.45 -13.67 -12.29
CA THR A 483 -32.58 -12.77 -12.03
C THR A 483 -32.38 -11.86 -10.82
N ALA A 484 -31.30 -12.03 -10.06
CA ALA A 484 -30.93 -11.04 -9.05
C ALA A 484 -30.63 -9.71 -9.76
N ASN A 485 -31.12 -8.59 -9.21
CA ASN A 485 -30.93 -7.25 -9.77
C ASN A 485 -29.44 -6.79 -9.83
N MET A 486 -28.50 -7.65 -9.43
CA MET A 486 -27.09 -7.35 -9.27
C MET A 486 -26.23 -8.48 -9.85
N PRO A 487 -25.18 -8.17 -10.63
CA PRO A 487 -24.22 -9.18 -11.08
C PRO A 487 -23.47 -9.84 -9.91
N LEU A 488 -23.15 -11.13 -10.02
CA LEU A 488 -22.41 -11.89 -9.00
C LEU A 488 -21.10 -11.19 -8.59
N ASP A 489 -20.34 -10.66 -9.56
CA ASP A 489 -19.07 -9.96 -9.30
C ASP A 489 -19.29 -8.71 -8.42
N THR A 490 -20.39 -7.98 -8.64
CA THR A 490 -20.76 -6.84 -7.78
C THR A 490 -21.14 -7.33 -6.39
N LYS A 491 -21.87 -8.43 -6.28
CA LYS A 491 -22.24 -8.99 -4.98
C LYS A 491 -21.03 -9.46 -4.17
N VAL A 492 -20.06 -10.11 -4.81
CA VAL A 492 -18.81 -10.52 -4.13
C VAL A 492 -17.99 -9.31 -3.71
N LEU A 493 -17.96 -8.23 -4.50
CA LEU A 493 -17.32 -6.98 -4.09
C LEU A 493 -18.01 -6.32 -2.89
N GLU A 494 -19.35 -6.38 -2.79
CA GLU A 494 -20.06 -5.92 -1.58
C GLU A 494 -19.68 -6.75 -0.36
N LEU A 495 -19.56 -8.07 -0.51
CA LEU A 495 -19.10 -8.95 0.57
C LEU A 495 -17.66 -8.66 0.97
N GLU A 496 -16.76 -8.40 0.02
CA GLU A 496 -15.38 -7.96 0.29
C GLU A 496 -15.36 -6.62 1.04
N GLN A 497 -16.17 -5.65 0.63
CA GLN A 497 -16.26 -4.36 1.29
C GLN A 497 -16.81 -4.48 2.73
N SER A 498 -17.75 -5.40 2.94
CA SER A 498 -18.40 -5.60 4.24
C SER A 498 -17.54 -6.42 5.20
N TYR A 499 -16.89 -7.48 4.72
CA TYR A 499 -16.18 -8.45 5.58
C TYR A 499 -14.66 -8.35 5.51
N GLY A 500 -14.08 -7.69 4.50
CA GLY A 500 -12.65 -7.70 4.25
C GLY A 500 -11.81 -7.13 5.40
N CYS A 501 -12.30 -6.12 6.11
CA CYS A 501 -11.63 -5.60 7.31
C CYS A 501 -11.69 -6.59 8.49
N HIS A 502 -12.83 -7.26 8.68
CA HIS A 502 -13.03 -8.26 9.72
C HIS A 502 -12.19 -9.52 9.48
N ILE A 503 -12.05 -9.95 8.23
CA ILE A 503 -11.15 -11.05 7.85
C ILE A 503 -9.70 -10.69 8.21
N LYS A 504 -9.21 -9.49 7.84
CA LYS A 504 -7.85 -9.04 8.20
C LYS A 504 -7.63 -9.03 9.72
N GLN A 505 -8.58 -8.49 10.48
CA GLN A 505 -8.49 -8.46 11.94
C GLN A 505 -8.48 -9.87 12.54
N LEU A 506 -9.30 -10.77 12.01
CA LEU A 506 -9.34 -12.17 12.42
C LEU A 506 -8.02 -12.88 12.12
N GLU A 507 -7.41 -12.66 10.95
CA GLU A 507 -6.09 -13.21 10.62
C GLU A 507 -5.03 -12.82 11.65
N GLU A 508 -4.91 -11.52 11.94
CA GLU A 508 -3.91 -11.00 12.87
C GLU A 508 -4.09 -11.55 14.27
N ARG A 509 -5.34 -11.58 14.75
CA ARG A 509 -5.69 -12.10 16.07
C ARG A 509 -5.37 -13.58 16.19
N VAL A 510 -5.84 -14.40 15.25
CA VAL A 510 -5.62 -15.86 15.27
C VAL A 510 -4.13 -16.18 15.24
N MET A 511 -3.34 -15.43 14.45
CA MET A 511 -1.89 -15.59 14.40
C MET A 511 -1.21 -15.28 15.74
N LYS A 512 -1.66 -14.25 16.46
CA LYS A 512 -1.15 -13.91 17.80
C LYS A 512 -1.51 -14.97 18.85
N GLU A 513 -2.76 -15.43 18.84
CA GLU A 513 -3.23 -16.51 19.73
C GLU A 513 -2.43 -17.80 19.49
N ALA A 514 -2.20 -18.17 18.21
CA ALA A 514 -1.38 -19.32 17.85
C ALA A 514 0.10 -19.19 18.26
N GLN A 515 0.60 -17.96 18.41
CA GLN A 515 1.95 -17.66 18.93
C GLN A 515 2.01 -17.63 20.47
N GLY A 516 0.86 -17.82 21.14
CA GLY A 516 0.75 -17.88 22.60
C GLY A 516 0.28 -16.58 23.27
N ASP A 517 -0.03 -15.54 22.50
CA ASP A 517 -0.60 -14.30 23.03
C ASP A 517 -2.14 -14.37 23.04
N MET A 518 -2.69 -14.77 24.19
CA MET A 518 -4.13 -14.88 24.42
C MET A 518 -4.72 -13.63 25.12
N THR A 519 -3.92 -12.58 25.33
CA THR A 519 -4.34 -11.39 26.10
C THR A 519 -5.42 -10.59 25.37
N GLY A 520 -5.38 -10.64 24.03
CA GLY A 520 -6.21 -9.80 23.17
C GLY A 520 -5.83 -8.32 23.23
N SER A 521 -4.64 -7.95 23.73
CA SER A 521 -4.21 -6.54 23.77
C SER A 521 -4.02 -5.93 22.39
N ILE A 522 -3.99 -6.75 21.33
CA ILE A 522 -4.00 -6.29 19.94
C ILE A 522 -5.15 -5.32 19.64
N TRP A 523 -6.30 -5.44 20.31
CA TRP A 523 -7.41 -4.49 20.18
C TRP A 523 -7.03 -3.07 20.59
N LEU A 524 -6.21 -2.92 21.64
CA LEU A 524 -5.72 -1.62 22.12
C LEU A 524 -4.73 -0.97 21.16
N HIS A 525 -4.20 -1.72 20.20
CA HIS A 525 -3.28 -1.21 19.18
C HIS A 525 -3.98 -0.86 17.87
N GLN A 526 -5.28 -1.13 17.76
CA GLN A 526 -6.06 -0.75 16.59
C GLN A 526 -6.38 0.75 16.65
N PRO A 527 -6.00 1.55 15.64
CA PRO A 527 -6.19 3.00 15.68
C PRO A 527 -7.63 3.44 15.97
N SER A 528 -8.60 2.73 15.40
CA SER A 528 -10.03 3.04 15.54
C SER A 528 -10.59 2.71 16.93
N ILE A 529 -9.89 1.88 17.71
CA ILE A 529 -10.21 1.56 19.10
C ILE A 529 -9.44 2.48 20.06
N MET A 530 -8.17 2.74 19.79
CA MET A 530 -7.32 3.67 20.55
C MET A 530 -7.91 5.08 20.69
N GLU A 531 -8.61 5.58 19.68
CA GLU A 531 -9.26 6.90 19.74
C GLU A 531 -10.46 6.94 20.70
N LYS A 532 -10.94 5.77 21.12
CA LYS A 532 -12.23 5.61 21.81
C LYS A 532 -12.13 5.07 23.22
N ILE A 533 -11.10 4.28 23.51
CA ILE A 533 -10.84 3.75 24.84
C ILE A 533 -9.42 4.11 25.29
N GLU A 534 -9.29 4.48 26.56
CA GLU A 534 -8.07 4.91 27.23
C GLU A 534 -7.74 3.91 28.34
N ILE A 535 -7.45 2.68 27.93
CA ILE A 535 -7.19 1.56 28.85
C ILE A 535 -5.69 1.22 28.79
N PRO A 536 -4.99 1.22 29.93
CA PRO A 536 -3.61 0.74 29.99
C PRO A 536 -3.52 -0.74 29.62
N GLU A 537 -2.50 -1.14 28.86
CA GLU A 537 -2.36 -2.51 28.35
C GLU A 537 -2.25 -3.53 29.49
N GLU A 538 -1.59 -3.18 30.60
CA GLU A 538 -1.46 -4.02 31.80
C GLU A 538 -2.80 -4.29 32.52
N ARG A 539 -3.84 -3.51 32.20
CA ARG A 539 -5.19 -3.66 32.75
C ARG A 539 -6.10 -4.46 31.81
N TRP A 540 -5.63 -4.86 30.63
CA TRP A 540 -6.41 -5.59 29.63
C TRP A 540 -6.09 -7.09 29.63
N ASN A 541 -7.08 -7.94 29.91
CA ASN A 541 -6.86 -9.37 30.10
C ASN A 541 -8.04 -10.22 29.61
N ASN A 542 -7.87 -10.97 28.53
CA ASN A 542 -8.85 -11.97 28.07
C ASN A 542 -8.46 -13.43 28.41
N VAL A 543 -7.35 -13.65 29.13
CA VAL A 543 -6.72 -14.96 29.32
C VAL A 543 -7.37 -15.77 30.44
N ASN A 544 -7.55 -15.15 31.60
CA ASN A 544 -8.03 -15.81 32.81
C ASN A 544 -8.59 -14.79 33.82
N ASN A 545 -9.17 -15.30 34.92
CA ASN A 545 -9.53 -14.50 36.08
C ASN A 545 -8.55 -14.82 37.23
N PRO A 546 -7.49 -14.02 37.43
CA PRO A 546 -6.55 -14.24 38.52
C PRO A 546 -7.17 -13.84 39.87
N TRP A 547 -6.70 -14.42 40.96
CA TRP A 547 -7.02 -13.90 42.29
C TRP A 547 -6.43 -12.50 42.48
N LEU A 548 -7.10 -11.62 43.24
CA LEU A 548 -6.52 -10.32 43.55
C LEU A 548 -5.27 -10.45 44.44
N SER A 549 -5.25 -11.44 45.33
CA SER A 549 -4.08 -11.73 46.17
C SER A 549 -3.99 -13.21 46.55
N ASP A 550 -2.75 -13.68 46.73
CA ASP A 550 -2.44 -15.03 47.22
C ASP A 550 -3.07 -15.30 48.60
N ALA A 551 -3.25 -14.26 49.41
CA ALA A 551 -3.89 -14.35 50.71
C ALA A 551 -5.38 -14.71 50.61
N GLU A 552 -6.11 -14.08 49.68
CA GLU A 552 -7.53 -14.40 49.44
C GLU A 552 -7.68 -15.80 48.83
N GLU A 553 -6.80 -16.19 47.91
CA GLU A 553 -6.77 -17.55 47.37
C GLU A 553 -6.53 -18.60 48.46
N SER A 554 -5.52 -18.38 49.30
CA SER A 554 -5.18 -19.28 50.42
C SER A 554 -6.34 -19.39 51.40
N LYS A 555 -6.97 -18.26 51.76
CA LYS A 555 -8.14 -18.22 52.65
C LYS A 555 -9.33 -19.00 52.06
N TYR A 556 -9.58 -18.90 50.77
CA TYR A 556 -10.61 -19.66 50.09
C TYR A 556 -10.33 -21.17 50.15
N ARG A 557 -9.11 -21.58 49.78
CA ARG A 557 -8.67 -22.99 49.80
C ARG A 557 -8.74 -23.61 51.19
N SER A 558 -8.37 -22.87 52.24
CA SER A 558 -8.50 -23.34 53.63
C SER A 558 -9.95 -23.49 54.08
N SER A 559 -10.87 -22.66 53.57
CA SER A 559 -12.28 -22.67 53.98
C SER A 559 -13.12 -23.73 53.26
N HIS A 560 -12.77 -24.09 52.03
CA HIS A 560 -13.58 -24.96 51.15
C HIS A 560 -12.84 -26.20 50.63
N GLY A 561 -11.54 -26.36 50.95
CA GLY A 561 -10.71 -27.46 50.43
C GLY A 561 -10.27 -27.25 48.97
N ALA A 562 -10.09 -28.35 48.23
CA ALA A 562 -9.92 -28.30 46.76
C ALA A 562 -11.18 -27.68 46.11
N PHE A 563 -11.05 -27.09 44.91
CA PHE A 563 -12.19 -26.42 44.29
C PHE A 563 -13.32 -27.42 44.02
N GLN A 564 -14.42 -27.32 44.77
CA GLN A 564 -15.58 -28.20 44.62
C GLN A 564 -16.67 -27.51 43.79
N ALA A 565 -17.07 -28.15 42.69
CA ALA A 565 -18.27 -27.81 41.95
C ALA A 565 -19.49 -28.14 42.81
N LEU A 566 -20.36 -27.15 43.05
CA LEU A 566 -21.48 -27.30 43.99
C LEU A 566 -22.58 -28.28 43.54
N ASP A 567 -22.64 -28.66 42.25
CA ASP A 567 -23.77 -29.43 41.70
C ASP A 567 -23.44 -30.39 40.53
N GLY A 568 -22.19 -30.88 40.43
CA GLY A 568 -21.82 -31.88 39.41
C GLY A 568 -21.89 -31.43 37.93
N LYS A 569 -22.43 -30.24 37.65
CA LYS A 569 -22.58 -29.62 36.31
C LYS A 569 -21.68 -28.40 36.05
N GLN A 570 -20.84 -28.00 37.00
CA GLN A 570 -19.98 -26.79 36.91
C GLN A 570 -18.56 -27.06 36.44
N ARG A 571 -18.25 -28.29 35.98
CA ARG A 571 -17.03 -28.51 35.21
C ARG A 571 -17.29 -27.99 33.81
N GLY A 572 -16.49 -27.04 33.36
CA GLY A 572 -16.51 -26.58 31.97
C GLY A 572 -16.05 -27.71 31.05
N GLU A 573 -16.88 -28.74 30.87
CA GLU A 573 -16.68 -29.73 29.82
C GLU A 573 -16.99 -29.02 28.51
N ASN A 574 -16.04 -29.02 27.56
CA ASN A 574 -16.23 -28.59 26.18
C ASN A 574 -17.15 -29.57 25.39
N GLY A 575 -18.16 -30.14 26.06
CA GLY A 575 -19.17 -31.02 25.49
C GLY A 575 -20.38 -30.24 24.99
N GLU A 576 -20.86 -30.62 23.81
CA GLU A 576 -21.94 -30.03 23.00
C GLU A 576 -21.77 -28.56 22.54
N ASN A 577 -21.18 -27.67 23.33
CA ASN A 577 -21.04 -26.24 23.01
C ASN A 577 -19.62 -25.86 22.58
N SER A 578 -19.50 -25.01 21.56
CA SER A 578 -18.22 -24.69 20.92
C SER A 578 -17.58 -23.39 21.43
N ASP A 579 -16.25 -23.32 21.45
CA ASP A 579 -15.51 -22.08 21.71
C ASP A 579 -15.55 -21.17 20.48
N GLN A 580 -16.23 -20.04 20.63
CA GLN A 580 -16.42 -19.02 19.60
C GLN A 580 -15.70 -17.71 19.96
N SER A 581 -14.86 -17.70 20.99
CA SER A 581 -14.22 -16.49 21.51
C SER A 581 -13.39 -15.76 20.47
N VAL A 582 -12.74 -16.49 19.55
CA VAL A 582 -11.92 -15.93 18.46
C VAL A 582 -12.73 -15.07 17.47
N PHE A 583 -14.05 -15.29 17.39
CA PHE A 583 -14.94 -14.57 16.48
C PHE A 583 -15.63 -13.37 17.12
N ILE A 584 -15.41 -13.11 18.42
CA ILE A 584 -15.93 -11.92 19.07
C ILE A 584 -15.05 -10.71 18.72
N SER A 585 -15.66 -9.67 18.16
CA SER A 585 -14.97 -8.47 17.69
C SER A 585 -15.40 -7.23 18.47
N LEU A 586 -14.47 -6.29 18.60
CA LEU A 586 -14.71 -4.95 19.14
C LEU A 586 -14.76 -3.96 17.97
N ILE A 587 -15.93 -3.38 17.70
CA ILE A 587 -16.19 -2.51 16.55
C ILE A 587 -16.45 -1.07 17.03
N PRO A 588 -15.75 -0.05 16.49
CA PRO A 588 -16.02 1.36 16.80
C PRO A 588 -17.22 1.90 16.01
N ARG A 589 -18.07 2.74 16.61
CA ARG A 589 -19.25 3.37 15.96
C ARG A 589 -19.26 4.89 16.08
N PRO A 590 -19.80 5.70 15.15
CA PRO A 590 -19.75 7.17 15.28
C PRO A 590 -20.37 7.73 16.59
N GLU A 591 -21.49 7.16 17.06
CA GLU A 591 -22.26 7.65 18.21
C GLU A 591 -21.98 6.93 19.54
N GLU A 592 -21.48 5.70 19.48
CA GLU A 592 -21.12 4.86 20.64
C GLU A 592 -19.60 4.71 20.71
N LEU A 593 -19.01 4.46 21.88
CA LEU A 593 -17.56 4.23 21.95
C LEU A 593 -17.21 2.96 21.18
N VAL A 594 -17.54 1.81 21.73
CA VAL A 594 -17.22 0.53 21.11
C VAL A 594 -18.41 -0.41 21.28
N HIS A 595 -18.52 -1.35 20.36
CA HIS A 595 -19.58 -2.34 20.29
C HIS A 595 -18.96 -3.72 20.24
N VAL A 596 -19.52 -4.67 21.00
CA VAL A 596 -19.04 -6.05 21.05
C VAL A 596 -20.05 -6.93 20.33
N CYS A 597 -19.62 -7.65 19.30
CA CYS A 597 -20.48 -8.53 18.52
C CYS A 597 -19.68 -9.72 17.95
N PRO A 598 -20.32 -10.86 17.65
CA PRO A 598 -19.68 -11.91 16.89
C PRO A 598 -19.63 -11.53 15.40
N ILE A 599 -18.63 -12.02 14.66
CA ILE A 599 -18.58 -11.87 13.19
C ILE A 599 -19.11 -13.10 12.44
N VAL A 600 -19.49 -14.15 13.18
CA VAL A 600 -20.11 -15.38 12.69
C VAL A 600 -21.39 -15.68 13.47
N THR A 601 -22.24 -16.56 12.96
CA THR A 601 -23.42 -17.02 13.71
C THR A 601 -22.98 -17.81 14.94
N ILE A 602 -23.53 -17.42 16.10
CA ILE A 602 -23.31 -18.07 17.40
C ILE A 602 -24.56 -18.86 17.77
N HIS A 603 -24.39 -20.06 18.31
CA HIS A 603 -25.49 -20.88 18.76
C HIS A 603 -25.68 -20.77 20.28
N LYS A 604 -26.90 -21.05 20.73
CA LYS A 604 -27.23 -21.11 22.15
C LYS A 604 -26.27 -22.05 22.89
N GLY A 605 -25.70 -21.58 24.00
CA GLY A 605 -24.75 -22.34 24.83
C GLY A 605 -23.28 -22.17 24.46
N ASP A 606 -22.97 -21.63 23.28
CA ASP A 606 -21.60 -21.39 22.85
C ASP A 606 -20.86 -20.48 23.83
N TYR A 607 -19.56 -20.78 24.00
CA TYR A 607 -18.66 -19.99 24.84
C TYR A 607 -18.07 -18.85 24.02
N LEU A 608 -18.19 -17.62 24.51
CA LEU A 608 -17.77 -16.42 23.79
C LEU A 608 -16.49 -15.78 24.33
N GLY A 609 -15.98 -16.28 25.46
CA GLY A 609 -14.76 -15.78 26.09
C GLY A 609 -14.95 -15.48 27.58
N ILE A 610 -13.96 -14.81 28.15
CA ILE A 610 -13.87 -14.49 29.58
C ILE A 610 -14.36 -13.07 29.83
N PHE A 611 -15.21 -12.92 30.84
CA PHE A 611 -15.48 -11.62 31.43
C PHE A 611 -14.35 -11.29 32.42
N SER A 612 -13.55 -10.28 32.08
CA SER A 612 -12.30 -9.97 32.74
C SER A 612 -12.51 -9.38 34.13
N GLY A 613 -11.58 -9.69 35.04
CA GLY A 613 -11.59 -9.20 36.42
C GLY A 613 -10.77 -10.11 37.34
N ASN A 614 -10.58 -9.66 38.58
CA ASN A 614 -9.88 -10.38 39.63
C ASN A 614 -10.87 -11.12 40.55
N ILE A 615 -10.57 -12.36 40.90
CA ILE A 615 -11.37 -13.12 41.88
C ILE A 615 -11.08 -12.56 43.27
N ARG A 616 -12.17 -12.34 44.03
CA ARG A 616 -12.15 -11.90 45.43
C ARG A 616 -12.77 -12.93 46.35
N TYR A 617 -12.20 -13.09 47.54
CA TYR A 617 -12.84 -13.80 48.66
C TYR A 617 -12.98 -12.89 49.89
N SER A 618 -14.01 -12.02 49.82
CA SER A 618 -14.29 -10.98 50.81
C SER A 618 -15.80 -10.78 50.97
N ASP A 619 -16.21 -10.38 52.18
CA ASP A 619 -17.57 -9.96 52.52
C ASP A 619 -17.90 -8.54 52.02
N VAL A 620 -16.88 -7.73 51.72
CA VAL A 620 -17.03 -6.40 51.11
C VAL A 620 -17.23 -6.57 49.61
N PHE A 621 -18.46 -6.41 49.13
CA PHE A 621 -18.81 -6.56 47.72
C PHE A 621 -19.13 -5.21 47.08
N ASP A 622 -18.44 -4.88 45.98
CA ASP A 622 -18.74 -3.69 45.19
C ASP A 622 -19.89 -3.97 44.22
N LYS A 623 -21.01 -3.25 44.37
CA LYS A 623 -22.16 -3.38 43.48
C LYS A 623 -21.95 -2.77 42.09
N LYS A 624 -20.99 -1.85 41.94
CA LYS A 624 -20.66 -1.24 40.65
C LYS A 624 -19.84 -2.21 39.81
N CYS A 625 -18.69 -2.64 40.32
CA CYS A 625 -17.71 -3.45 39.59
C CYS A 625 -17.66 -4.93 40.00
N GLY A 626 -18.67 -5.43 40.73
CA GLY A 626 -18.74 -6.81 41.19
C GLY A 626 -19.66 -7.72 40.38
N VAL A 627 -19.27 -8.98 40.22
CA VAL A 627 -20.12 -10.10 39.76
C VAL A 627 -20.13 -11.18 40.84
N ARG A 628 -21.32 -11.53 41.35
CA ARG A 628 -21.44 -12.53 42.43
C ARG A 628 -21.04 -13.93 41.95
N GLY A 629 -20.25 -14.63 42.75
CA GLY A 629 -19.86 -16.01 42.52
C GLY A 629 -20.74 -17.02 43.26
N PRO A 630 -20.42 -18.32 43.14
CA PRO A 630 -21.23 -19.41 43.68
C PRO A 630 -21.37 -19.44 45.21
N THR A 631 -20.47 -18.79 45.95
CA THR A 631 -20.50 -18.74 47.42
C THR A 631 -20.57 -17.30 47.94
N LYS A 632 -21.07 -17.13 49.17
CA LYS A 632 -21.44 -15.82 49.76
C LYS A 632 -20.35 -14.74 49.67
N ASN A 633 -19.08 -15.14 49.76
CA ASN A 633 -17.92 -14.23 49.80
C ASN A 633 -17.08 -14.28 48.52
N LEU A 634 -17.43 -15.14 47.56
CA LEU A 634 -16.70 -15.27 46.30
C LEU A 634 -17.36 -14.37 45.25
N TRP A 635 -16.58 -13.49 44.63
CA TRP A 635 -17.06 -12.59 43.60
C TRP A 635 -15.93 -12.15 42.68
N LEU A 636 -16.27 -11.64 41.50
CA LEU A 636 -15.32 -11.11 40.52
C LEU A 636 -15.35 -9.59 40.60
N ASP A 637 -14.17 -8.99 40.78
CA ASP A 637 -13.92 -7.55 40.79
C ASP A 637 -13.28 -7.13 39.46
N TYR A 638 -14.01 -6.41 38.63
CA TYR A 638 -13.47 -5.89 37.37
C TYR A 638 -13.07 -4.40 37.45
N SER A 639 -12.98 -3.83 38.66
CA SER A 639 -12.51 -2.44 38.84
C SER A 639 -11.05 -2.25 38.46
N GLN A 640 -10.24 -3.32 38.51
CA GLN A 640 -8.81 -3.29 38.27
C GLN A 640 -8.36 -3.99 36.99
N ALA A 641 -9.24 -4.70 36.31
CA ALA A 641 -8.92 -5.41 35.08
C ALA A 641 -10.16 -5.50 34.19
N THR A 642 -9.96 -5.27 32.90
CA THR A 642 -11.00 -5.22 31.89
C THR A 642 -10.57 -5.98 30.63
N GLY A 643 -11.46 -6.07 29.65
CA GLY A 643 -11.22 -6.81 28.40
C GLY A 643 -12.33 -6.58 27.38
N VAL A 644 -12.32 -7.37 26.31
CA VAL A 644 -13.28 -7.22 25.20
C VAL A 644 -14.72 -7.34 25.69
N LEU A 645 -14.99 -8.39 26.48
CA LEU A 645 -16.35 -8.71 26.92
C LEU A 645 -16.84 -7.81 28.07
N ASN A 646 -15.95 -7.04 28.70
CA ASN A 646 -16.33 -6.00 29.65
C ASN A 646 -16.99 -4.81 28.94
N GLN A 647 -16.77 -4.66 27.63
CA GLN A 647 -17.34 -3.59 26.79
C GLN A 647 -18.72 -3.94 26.20
N MET A 648 -19.29 -5.10 26.55
CA MET A 648 -20.63 -5.48 26.09
C MET A 648 -21.68 -4.51 26.61
N LYS A 649 -22.77 -4.35 25.85
CA LYS A 649 -23.90 -3.55 26.29
C LYS A 649 -24.55 -4.18 27.51
N VAL A 650 -25.03 -3.31 28.40
CA VAL A 650 -25.67 -3.73 29.64
C VAL A 650 -27.12 -3.29 29.64
N SER A 651 -28.04 -4.25 29.79
CA SER A 651 -29.46 -4.00 29.96
C SER A 651 -29.86 -3.98 31.44
N ALA A 652 -30.99 -3.34 31.71
CA ALA A 652 -31.71 -3.57 32.95
C ALA A 652 -32.19 -5.04 33.00
N PRO A 653 -32.44 -5.63 34.20
CA PRO A 653 -32.90 -7.01 34.33
C PRO A 653 -34.35 -7.18 33.82
N GLN A 654 -34.54 -7.21 32.49
CA GLN A 654 -35.85 -7.19 31.85
C GLN A 654 -35.94 -8.06 30.57
N GLY A 655 -34.97 -8.94 30.30
CA GLY A 655 -35.08 -9.99 29.27
C GLY A 655 -34.62 -9.63 27.85
N THR A 656 -33.90 -8.50 27.67
CA THR A 656 -33.29 -8.14 26.37
C THR A 656 -31.89 -8.72 26.18
N GLU A 657 -31.35 -9.40 27.19
CA GLU A 657 -30.04 -10.02 27.16
C GLU A 657 -30.00 -11.22 26.19
N ASN A 658 -28.91 -11.32 25.44
CA ASN A 658 -28.63 -12.47 24.58
C ASN A 658 -27.40 -13.26 25.05
N VAL A 659 -26.71 -12.78 26.08
CA VAL A 659 -25.61 -13.49 26.77
C VAL A 659 -25.76 -13.44 28.29
N ARG A 660 -25.16 -14.40 28.98
CA ARG A 660 -25.04 -14.43 30.44
C ARG A 660 -23.60 -14.59 30.90
N LEU A 661 -23.32 -14.15 32.12
CA LEU A 661 -22.09 -14.46 32.84
C LEU A 661 -22.30 -15.75 33.65
N GLU A 662 -21.38 -16.70 33.51
CA GLU A 662 -21.47 -18.02 34.14
C GLU A 662 -20.15 -18.36 34.83
N TRP A 663 -20.21 -18.71 36.12
CA TRP A 663 -19.04 -19.15 36.86
C TRP A 663 -18.77 -20.62 36.59
N GLU A 664 -17.58 -20.89 36.06
CA GLU A 664 -17.14 -22.21 35.68
C GLU A 664 -15.85 -22.57 36.39
N LEU A 665 -15.72 -23.83 36.81
CA LEU A 665 -14.46 -24.36 37.27
C LEU A 665 -13.72 -24.96 36.07
N ILE A 666 -12.51 -24.47 35.84
CA ILE A 666 -11.63 -24.94 34.76
C ILE A 666 -10.41 -25.65 35.35
N ASP A 667 -10.03 -26.73 34.69
CA ASP A 667 -8.80 -27.45 34.95
C ASP A 667 -7.73 -26.98 33.94
N PHE A 668 -6.55 -26.61 34.42
CA PHE A 668 -5.41 -26.27 33.57
C PHE A 668 -4.14 -26.94 34.06
N SER A 669 -3.25 -27.32 33.14
CA SER A 669 -2.03 -28.04 33.46
C SER A 669 -0.82 -27.12 33.44
N VAL A 670 -0.07 -27.10 34.54
CA VAL A 670 1.25 -26.43 34.62
C VAL A 670 2.26 -27.46 35.11
N ALA A 671 3.35 -27.66 34.35
CA ALA A 671 4.41 -28.62 34.68
C ALA A 671 3.90 -30.02 35.07
N SER A 672 2.94 -30.55 34.30
CA SER A 672 2.33 -31.88 34.50
C SER A 672 1.51 -32.05 35.79
N LYS A 673 1.17 -30.95 36.48
CA LYS A 673 0.20 -30.93 37.59
C LYS A 673 -1.09 -30.25 37.14
N CYS A 674 -2.23 -30.85 37.49
CA CYS A 674 -3.55 -30.29 37.23
C CYS A 674 -3.88 -29.27 38.33
N HIS A 675 -4.18 -28.03 37.92
CA HIS A 675 -4.60 -26.95 38.77
C HIS A 675 -6.04 -26.56 38.42
N GLN A 676 -6.84 -26.26 39.44
CA GLN A 676 -8.19 -25.76 39.28
C GLN A 676 -8.20 -24.24 39.43
N ALA A 677 -8.99 -23.55 38.59
CA ALA A 677 -9.25 -22.13 38.71
C ALA A 677 -10.71 -21.81 38.39
N TRP A 678 -11.20 -20.71 38.95
CA TRP A 678 -12.48 -20.14 38.55
C TRP A 678 -12.32 -19.30 37.28
N ARG A 679 -13.33 -19.36 36.43
CA ARG A 679 -13.50 -18.49 35.26
C ARG A 679 -14.92 -17.95 35.25
N VAL A 680 -15.08 -16.67 34.89
CA VAL A 680 -16.38 -16.09 34.57
C VAL A 680 -16.52 -16.09 33.05
N ALA A 681 -17.22 -17.10 32.54
CA ALA A 681 -17.46 -17.30 31.12
C ALA A 681 -18.64 -16.45 30.63
N VAL A 682 -18.57 -15.97 29.38
CA VAL A 682 -19.71 -15.40 28.68
C VAL A 682 -20.32 -16.48 27.79
N ARG A 683 -21.61 -16.76 27.98
CA ARG A 683 -22.36 -17.82 27.30
C ARG A 683 -23.55 -17.26 26.54
N ALA A 684 -23.78 -17.73 25.32
CA ALA A 684 -24.93 -17.34 24.52
C ALA A 684 -26.24 -17.93 25.07
N LEU A 685 -27.28 -17.12 25.22
CA LEU A 685 -28.61 -17.53 25.70
C LEU A 685 -29.53 -18.01 24.56
N ARG A 686 -29.24 -17.57 23.33
CA ARG A 686 -29.96 -17.89 22.10
C ARG A 686 -28.99 -17.83 20.91
N THR A 687 -29.48 -18.13 19.72
CA THR A 687 -28.74 -17.83 18.48
C THR A 687 -28.52 -16.31 18.38
N ILE A 688 -27.29 -15.91 18.05
CA ILE A 688 -26.87 -14.52 17.86
C ILE A 688 -26.32 -14.40 16.44
N GLU A 689 -26.90 -13.51 15.64
CA GLU A 689 -26.51 -13.33 14.25
C GLU A 689 -25.17 -12.56 14.15
N PRO A 690 -24.42 -12.69 13.04
CA PRO A 690 -23.25 -11.86 12.80
C PRO A 690 -23.55 -10.37 12.95
N PHE A 691 -22.65 -9.66 13.62
CA PHE A 691 -22.73 -8.23 13.93
C PHE A 691 -23.88 -7.81 14.85
N GLU A 692 -24.61 -8.77 15.43
CA GLU A 692 -25.59 -8.49 16.47
C GLU A 692 -24.89 -8.16 17.80
N GLU A 693 -25.35 -7.10 18.48
CA GLU A 693 -24.76 -6.65 19.75
C GLU A 693 -24.84 -7.72 20.83
N LEU A 694 -23.73 -7.95 21.54
CA LEU A 694 -23.78 -8.71 22.79
C LEU A 694 -24.33 -7.83 23.91
N VAL A 695 -25.42 -8.29 24.51
CA VAL A 695 -26.14 -7.62 25.60
C VAL A 695 -26.24 -8.56 26.79
N ARG A 696 -25.68 -8.13 27.93
CA ARG A 696 -25.82 -8.82 29.22
C ARG A 696 -26.72 -8.05 30.18
N ALA A 697 -27.35 -8.74 31.12
CA ALA A 697 -28.04 -8.08 32.22
C ALA A 697 -27.05 -7.53 33.26
N ALA A 698 -27.37 -6.39 33.87
CA ALA A 698 -26.66 -5.91 35.06
C ALA A 698 -27.02 -6.75 36.29
N GLY A 699 -26.04 -7.03 37.15
CA GLY A 699 -26.30 -7.69 38.44
C GLY A 699 -26.96 -6.77 39.47
N HIS A 700 -26.76 -5.45 39.33
CA HIS A 700 -27.25 -4.41 40.24
C HIS A 700 -27.58 -3.13 39.48
N THR A 701 -28.49 -2.31 40.02
CA THR A 701 -28.85 -1.01 39.41
C THR A 701 -27.66 -0.06 39.33
N GLU A 702 -26.78 -0.07 40.35
CA GLU A 702 -25.58 0.75 40.39
C GLU A 702 -24.60 0.38 39.25
N GLN A 703 -24.49 -0.91 38.94
CA GLN A 703 -23.72 -1.39 37.79
C GLN A 703 -24.35 -0.96 36.47
N TYR A 704 -25.68 -1.08 36.34
CA TYR A 704 -26.38 -0.64 35.13
C TYR A 704 -26.11 0.85 34.84
N LEU A 705 -26.29 1.72 35.84
CA LEU A 705 -26.05 3.15 35.72
C LEU A 705 -24.61 3.48 35.34
N MET A 706 -23.63 2.82 35.98
CA MET A 706 -22.22 3.00 35.66
C MET A 706 -21.89 2.64 34.20
N HIS A 707 -22.54 1.60 33.66
CA HIS A 707 -22.38 1.16 32.27
C HIS A 707 -23.12 2.05 31.25
N GLN A 708 -24.07 2.90 31.68
CA GLN A 708 -24.71 3.89 30.79
C GLN A 708 -23.86 5.15 30.60
N GLU A 709 -22.85 5.39 31.44
CA GLU A 709 -22.01 6.58 31.38
C GLU A 709 -20.85 6.42 30.38
N PRO A 710 -20.78 7.21 29.30
CA PRO A 710 -19.73 7.08 28.28
C PRO A 710 -18.32 7.28 28.83
N ALA A 711 -18.15 8.12 29.86
CA ALA A 711 -16.85 8.36 30.48
C ALA A 711 -16.26 7.09 31.11
N ASN A 712 -17.11 6.24 31.71
CA ASN A 712 -16.67 4.98 32.30
C ASN A 712 -16.31 3.96 31.22
N ALA A 713 -17.12 3.88 30.15
CA ALA A 713 -16.82 3.03 29.00
C ALA A 713 -15.49 3.41 28.32
N ARG A 714 -15.15 4.70 28.25
CA ARG A 714 -13.85 5.17 27.73
C ARG A 714 -12.68 4.65 28.56
N LYS A 715 -12.85 4.54 29.88
CA LYS A 715 -11.84 3.98 30.79
C LYS A 715 -11.95 2.46 30.97
N GLY A 716 -12.77 1.78 30.16
CA GLY A 716 -12.97 0.34 30.25
C GLY A 716 -13.66 -0.12 31.54
N PHE A 717 -14.41 0.77 32.20
CA PHE A 717 -15.09 0.56 33.47
C PHE A 717 -14.15 0.26 34.65
N LEU A 718 -12.90 0.73 34.56
CA LEU A 718 -11.94 0.68 35.66
C LEU A 718 -12.26 1.76 36.71
N SER A 719 -11.95 1.50 37.97
CA SER A 719 -12.01 2.53 39.02
C SER A 719 -10.89 3.55 38.85
N GLU A 720 -11.16 4.81 39.17
CA GLU A 720 -10.09 5.79 39.37
C GLU A 720 -9.29 5.36 40.59
N GLY A 721 -8.01 5.03 40.39
CA GLY A 721 -7.11 4.52 41.41
C GLY A 721 -6.79 5.51 42.52
#